data_AF-A0A949CCC8-F1
#
_entry.id   AF-A0A949CCC8-F1
#
_cell.length_a   1.000
_cell.length_b   1.000
_cell.length_c   1.000
_cell.angle_alpha   90.00
_cell.angle_beta   90.00
_cell.angle_gamma   90.00
#
_symmetry.space_group_name_H-M   'P 1'
#
loop_
_entity.id
_entity.type
_entity.pdbx_description
1 polymer ?
#
loop_
_entity_poly.entity_id
_entity_poly.type
_entity_poly.pdbx_seq_one_letter_code
_entity_poly.pdbx_strand_id
1 'polypeptide(L)'
;MSTILKSSLTKTKAGVKALDFIIVSAISLIFFLCPLFFTGFAAQGMGFEKMMLFYFLVLIGIVAWVTKGITEGELKLKRTPLDWPIIALIASVAVSTILSVNYKDSLIGAYGNSAKSLAAVVIFALFYYLMVNNINIKRIKLIFWSLIFSSSLIAVYSLLQLLGIFILPFAITKAISFNALGSASALTVFIASVLPLFIVAAAQINEIHPNLKSKFIKIFVKILLLIVSLISLAVLALLKGFAFLPAAIVGIVIVLMFFLSKVIKISQNNLIIPLAAFLLLITLLVLGNFNFKSLDLPAEVSLSRGASWDIAKASIIKDPIFGSGPSTFYYSFTKYKDLAFNNSPLWNARFDSASGSLFELLANVGVLGALSFVIIALIAISLCFIALIKSGDKETHSIVLSLFAGFAAVFILSLLFSLNSGIILFAVLISTFAVSSAIIVYPEKFNSINLSFRTSPKYALALAAIFLCVSAGVVVLFTLGIKMYLADAYVNESLRAPTLEEKIAKLEKAAALAPYRDIYYINLANSYMSLANRQAQNNNQDFQNYLSMSIENGKKAVEIAPNKASCNEALALIYENSSFYIRGALEWAETYYNKTAELDPNNPTPYVRLALVSMARARLESDQAEKEYFIQEAIKKYDEAIAKKSDLAAAYYGKSVAYESIADNDESIEQLKKAVIIDRNNINYRFELGRLYFNRGVVQPNLSQTAAEEITIGENEEDELSVEASQPATSAISRNEDLNLAEQAFLSITQAIPNHANSLYSLAVLYQKLGEKDKMKTAVSSLLNILTDENDKATVKSQFPGF
;
A
#
# COMPACT_ATOMS: atom_id res chain seq x y z
N MET A 1 -46.11 27.05 39.87
CA MET A 1 -45.31 27.55 38.73
C MET A 1 -43.79 27.55 39.01
N SER A 2 -43.32 27.96 40.21
CA SER A 2 -41.88 28.02 40.55
C SER A 2 -41.18 26.65 40.65
N THR A 3 -41.88 25.59 41.09
CA THR A 3 -41.32 24.23 41.22
C THR A 3 -41.11 23.53 39.87
N ILE A 4 -41.98 23.81 38.90
CA ILE A 4 -41.90 23.29 37.52
C ILE A 4 -40.79 24.01 36.74
N LEU A 5 -40.65 25.33 36.93
CA LEU A 5 -39.53 26.10 36.37
C LEU A 5 -38.18 25.65 36.96
N LYS A 6 -38.08 25.44 38.28
CA LYS A 6 -36.86 24.90 38.92
C LYS A 6 -36.51 23.49 38.43
N SER A 7 -37.50 22.59 38.26
CA SER A 7 -37.24 21.22 37.79
C SER A 7 -36.85 21.17 36.30
N SER A 8 -37.38 22.07 35.47
CA SER A 8 -36.95 22.21 34.08
C SER A 8 -35.51 22.73 33.99
N LEU A 9 -35.15 23.76 34.77
CA LEU A 9 -33.83 24.36 34.79
C LEU A 9 -32.73 23.41 35.31
N THR A 10 -33.05 22.55 36.27
CA THR A 10 -32.11 21.52 36.77
C THR A 10 -31.92 20.39 35.75
N LYS A 11 -32.97 19.96 35.05
CA LYS A 11 -32.87 18.97 33.95
C LYS A 11 -32.02 19.48 32.79
N THR A 12 -32.18 20.75 32.38
CA THR A 12 -31.35 21.36 31.31
C THR A 12 -29.87 21.42 31.70
N LYS A 13 -29.56 21.77 32.95
CA LYS A 13 -28.17 21.77 33.46
C LYS A 13 -27.53 20.37 33.53
N ALA A 14 -28.31 19.33 33.85
CA ALA A 14 -27.83 17.96 33.86
C ALA A 14 -27.51 17.45 32.44
N GLY A 15 -28.39 17.73 31.47
CA GLY A 15 -28.17 17.36 30.06
C GLY A 15 -26.93 18.01 29.45
N VAL A 16 -26.71 19.31 29.70
CA VAL A 16 -25.51 20.03 29.23
C VAL A 16 -24.21 19.43 29.78
N LYS A 17 -24.19 19.04 31.07
CA LYS A 17 -23.02 18.37 31.67
C LYS A 17 -22.74 17.00 31.05
N ALA A 18 -23.79 16.24 30.74
CA ALA A 18 -23.65 14.94 30.08
C ALA A 18 -23.06 15.09 28.66
N LEU A 19 -23.56 16.07 27.89
CA LEU A 19 -23.03 16.36 26.55
C LEU A 19 -21.57 16.82 26.61
N ASP A 20 -21.24 17.69 27.56
CA ASP A 20 -19.87 18.15 27.78
C ASP A 20 -18.92 17.00 28.17
N PHE A 21 -19.39 16.06 28.99
CA PHE A 21 -18.66 14.83 29.29
C PHE A 21 -18.42 13.98 28.03
N ILE A 22 -19.43 13.77 27.19
CA ILE A 22 -19.30 13.02 25.93
C ILE A 22 -18.25 13.66 25.02
N ILE A 23 -18.26 14.99 24.86
CA ILE A 23 -17.28 15.70 24.03
C ILE A 23 -15.86 15.48 24.56
N VAL A 24 -15.64 15.67 25.87
CA VAL A 24 -14.31 15.50 26.47
C VAL A 24 -13.85 14.06 26.38
N SER A 25 -14.73 13.10 26.67
CA SER A 25 -14.42 11.68 26.56
C SER A 25 -14.10 11.28 25.13
N ALA A 26 -14.86 11.75 24.13
CA ALA A 26 -14.56 11.48 22.73
C ALA A 26 -13.17 11.99 22.34
N ILE A 27 -12.83 13.24 22.69
CA ILE A 27 -11.50 13.81 22.40
C ILE A 27 -10.40 13.03 23.14
N SER A 28 -10.55 12.77 24.44
CA SER A 28 -9.55 12.01 25.21
C SER A 28 -9.37 10.58 24.71
N LEU A 29 -10.46 9.90 24.32
CA LEU A 29 -10.42 8.56 23.74
C LEU A 29 -9.75 8.56 22.37
N ILE A 30 -9.88 9.62 21.56
CA ILE A 30 -9.15 9.74 20.29
C ILE A 30 -7.63 9.67 20.53
N PHE A 31 -7.10 10.48 21.45
CA PHE A 31 -5.66 10.50 21.74
C PHE A 31 -5.15 9.25 22.46
N PHE A 32 -6.02 8.59 23.22
CA PHE A 32 -5.68 7.33 23.90
C PHE A 32 -5.76 6.11 22.98
N LEU A 33 -6.90 5.89 22.32
CA LEU A 33 -7.18 4.68 21.56
C LEU A 33 -6.60 4.70 20.15
N CYS A 34 -6.64 5.81 19.41
CA CYS A 34 -6.23 5.79 17.99
C CYS A 34 -4.80 5.30 17.76
N PRO A 35 -3.79 5.67 18.59
CA PRO A 35 -2.45 5.10 18.44
C PRO A 35 -2.40 3.58 18.71
N LEU A 36 -3.22 3.08 19.63
CA LEU A 36 -3.19 1.70 20.12
C LEU A 36 -4.10 0.74 19.35
N PHE A 37 -5.15 1.25 18.72
CA PHE A 37 -6.27 0.43 18.26
C PHE A 37 -5.91 -0.40 17.02
N PHE A 38 -6.15 -1.70 17.14
CA PHE A 38 -6.23 -2.63 16.02
C PHE A 38 -7.09 -3.83 16.43
N THR A 39 -7.83 -4.38 15.47
CA THR A 39 -8.63 -5.60 15.62
C THR A 39 -8.09 -6.74 14.76
N GLY A 40 -7.43 -6.44 13.63
CA GLY A 40 -7.02 -7.47 12.66
C GLY A 40 -8.20 -8.12 11.95
N PHE A 41 -9.35 -7.44 11.95
CA PHE A 41 -10.59 -7.90 11.34
C PHE A 41 -10.77 -7.32 9.94
N ALA A 42 -10.26 -6.13 9.65
CA ALA A 42 -10.33 -5.54 8.31
C ALA A 42 -9.13 -5.94 7.44
N ALA A 43 -9.38 -6.30 6.17
CA ALA A 43 -8.38 -6.67 5.18
C ALA A 43 -7.47 -5.51 4.74
N GLN A 44 -7.94 -4.26 4.80
CA GLN A 44 -7.15 -3.05 4.51
C GLN A 44 -6.10 -2.73 5.58
N GLY A 45 -6.10 -3.47 6.69
CA GLY A 45 -5.10 -3.36 7.74
C GLY A 45 -5.34 -2.26 8.75
N MET A 46 -4.36 -2.11 9.65
CA MET A 46 -4.51 -1.34 10.90
C MET A 46 -4.69 0.17 10.70
N GLY A 47 -4.20 0.73 9.59
CA GLY A 47 -4.39 2.14 9.27
C GLY A 47 -5.87 2.46 9.03
N PHE A 48 -6.58 1.59 8.33
CA PHE A 48 -8.00 1.72 8.08
C PHE A 48 -8.81 1.58 9.37
N GLU A 49 -8.55 0.57 10.20
CA GLU A 49 -9.26 0.36 11.47
C GLU A 49 -9.17 1.58 12.40
N LYS A 50 -7.99 2.21 12.49
CA LYS A 50 -7.78 3.45 13.26
C LYS A 50 -8.59 4.62 12.70
N MET A 51 -8.62 4.77 11.38
CA MET A 51 -9.41 5.82 10.72
C MET A 51 -10.91 5.65 11.01
N MET A 52 -11.42 4.42 11.00
CA MET A 52 -12.83 4.15 11.31
C MET A 52 -13.19 4.45 12.77
N LEU A 53 -12.33 4.06 13.73
CA LEU A 53 -12.50 4.43 15.13
C LEU A 53 -12.45 5.96 15.31
N PHE A 54 -11.50 6.62 14.66
CA PHE A 54 -11.39 8.08 14.70
C PHE A 54 -12.64 8.76 14.15
N TYR A 55 -13.14 8.35 12.99
CA TYR A 55 -14.37 8.88 12.40
C TYR A 55 -15.56 8.71 13.34
N PHE A 56 -15.72 7.52 13.91
CA PHE A 56 -16.76 7.23 14.88
C PHE A 56 -16.74 8.21 16.07
N LEU A 57 -15.56 8.39 16.70
CA LEU A 57 -15.42 9.26 17.87
C LEU A 57 -15.61 10.75 17.54
N VAL A 58 -15.10 11.21 16.39
CA VAL A 58 -15.29 12.61 15.94
C VAL A 58 -16.76 12.90 15.69
N LEU A 59 -17.46 12.02 14.97
CA LEU A 59 -18.87 12.22 14.65
C LEU A 59 -19.75 12.26 15.91
N ILE A 60 -19.50 11.39 16.89
CA ILE A 60 -20.18 11.44 18.20
C ILE A 60 -19.88 12.77 18.92
N GLY A 61 -18.62 13.21 18.92
CA GLY A 61 -18.23 14.48 19.52
C GLY A 61 -18.92 15.68 18.87
N ILE A 62 -19.03 15.70 17.54
CA ILE A 62 -19.71 16.76 16.79
C ILE A 62 -21.21 16.78 17.10
N VAL A 63 -21.90 15.63 17.09
CA VAL A 63 -23.32 15.57 17.45
C VAL A 63 -23.53 16.07 18.87
N ALA A 64 -22.70 15.64 19.82
CA ALA A 64 -22.78 16.10 21.21
C ALA A 64 -22.53 17.61 21.33
N TRP A 65 -21.56 18.15 20.58
CA TRP A 65 -21.23 19.58 20.57
C TRP A 65 -22.34 20.45 20.01
N VAL A 66 -22.92 20.07 18.86
CA VAL A 66 -24.05 20.82 18.27
C VAL A 66 -25.29 20.71 19.17
N THR A 67 -25.58 19.52 19.70
CA THR A 67 -26.70 19.32 20.66
C THR A 67 -26.52 20.20 21.89
N LYS A 68 -25.30 20.32 22.41
CA LYS A 68 -24.99 21.17 23.57
C LYS A 68 -25.33 22.63 23.26
N GLY A 69 -24.90 23.16 22.11
CA GLY A 69 -25.19 24.53 21.70
C GLY A 69 -26.69 24.83 21.57
N ILE A 70 -27.47 23.85 21.10
CA ILE A 70 -28.95 23.96 21.05
C ILE A 70 -29.55 24.01 22.44
N THR A 71 -29.12 23.11 23.34
CA THR A 71 -29.64 23.07 24.72
C THR A 71 -29.28 24.32 25.52
N GLU A 72 -28.12 24.92 25.24
CA GLU A 72 -27.68 26.18 25.85
C GLU A 72 -28.38 27.39 25.20
N GLY A 73 -28.82 27.28 23.94
CA GLY A 73 -29.42 28.35 23.15
C GLY A 73 -28.39 29.38 22.64
N GLU A 74 -27.11 29.06 22.77
CA GLU A 74 -25.99 29.80 22.19
C GLU A 74 -24.89 28.84 21.75
N LEU A 75 -24.22 29.13 20.64
CA LEU A 75 -23.03 28.39 20.19
C LEU A 75 -21.88 29.39 20.01
N LYS A 76 -20.82 29.19 20.78
CA LYS A 76 -19.61 30.03 20.73
C LYS A 76 -18.58 29.37 19.82
N LEU A 77 -18.27 30.03 18.70
CA LEU A 77 -17.27 29.58 17.75
C LEU A 77 -16.04 30.49 17.81
N LYS A 78 -14.88 29.92 18.15
CA LYS A 78 -13.60 30.62 18.10
C LYS A 78 -13.13 30.73 16.66
N ARG A 79 -12.82 31.94 16.23
CA ARG A 79 -12.25 32.20 14.91
C ARG A 79 -10.74 32.09 14.97
N THR A 80 -10.18 31.45 13.95
CA THR A 80 -8.73 31.23 13.86
C THR A 80 -8.23 31.66 12.49
N PRO A 81 -6.94 32.00 12.34
CA PRO A 81 -6.37 32.30 11.03
C PRO A 81 -6.27 31.05 10.14
N LEU A 82 -6.55 29.85 10.66
CA LEU A 82 -6.64 28.62 9.88
C LEU A 82 -8.00 28.41 9.22
N ASP A 83 -9.05 29.14 9.63
CA ASP A 83 -10.40 28.92 9.10
C ASP A 83 -10.44 29.05 7.57
N TRP A 84 -9.87 30.14 7.02
CA TRP A 84 -9.84 30.38 5.57
C TRP A 84 -8.96 29.37 4.82
N PRO A 85 -7.70 29.11 5.23
CA PRO A 85 -6.88 28.06 4.62
C PRO A 85 -7.54 26.66 4.65
N ILE A 86 -8.20 26.28 5.75
CA ILE A 86 -8.93 25.00 5.84
C ILE A 86 -10.09 24.96 4.86
N ILE A 87 -10.88 26.05 4.76
CA ILE A 87 -11.97 26.16 3.77
C ILE A 87 -11.43 26.08 2.35
N ALA A 88 -10.32 26.77 2.05
CA ALA A 88 -9.67 26.73 0.75
C ALA A 88 -9.19 25.31 0.40
N LEU A 89 -8.59 24.58 1.35
CA LEU A 89 -8.20 23.19 1.16
C LEU A 89 -9.42 22.30 0.87
N ILE A 90 -10.49 22.39 1.67
CA ILE A 90 -11.71 21.59 1.46
C ILE A 90 -12.31 21.90 0.09
N ALA A 91 -12.41 23.19 -0.29
CA ALA A 91 -12.93 23.59 -1.60
C ALA A 91 -12.07 23.04 -2.74
N SER A 92 -10.73 23.14 -2.63
CA SER A 92 -9.81 22.58 -3.62
C SER A 92 -9.95 21.08 -3.77
N VAL A 93 -9.99 20.35 -2.66
CA VAL A 93 -10.14 18.89 -2.61
C VAL A 93 -11.51 18.47 -3.14
N ALA A 94 -12.57 19.24 -2.86
CA ALA A 94 -13.91 18.97 -3.36
C ALA A 94 -14.00 19.14 -4.88
N VAL A 95 -13.45 20.24 -5.43
CA VAL A 95 -13.39 20.44 -6.88
C VAL A 95 -12.53 19.37 -7.55
N SER A 96 -11.36 19.07 -6.98
CA SER A 96 -10.49 17.98 -7.44
C SER A 96 -11.19 16.60 -7.39
N THR A 97 -12.04 16.35 -6.40
CA THR A 97 -12.85 15.12 -6.32
C THR A 97 -13.86 15.01 -7.46
N ILE A 98 -14.51 16.12 -7.83
CA ILE A 98 -15.50 16.16 -8.91
C ILE A 98 -14.84 15.95 -10.27
N LEU A 99 -13.65 16.53 -10.47
CA LEU A 99 -12.86 16.43 -11.70
C LEU A 99 -11.97 15.18 -11.76
N SER A 100 -12.02 14.35 -10.72
CA SER A 100 -11.11 13.21 -10.54
C SER A 100 -11.27 12.14 -11.63
N VAL A 101 -10.16 11.49 -11.95
CA VAL A 101 -10.14 10.29 -12.79
C VAL A 101 -10.94 9.11 -12.20
N ASN A 102 -11.18 9.13 -10.88
CA ASN A 102 -12.07 8.22 -10.16
C ASN A 102 -12.71 8.93 -8.95
N TYR A 103 -13.90 9.48 -9.15
CA TYR A 103 -14.61 10.25 -8.10
C TYR A 103 -14.92 9.43 -6.84
N LYS A 104 -15.13 8.11 -6.96
CA LYS A 104 -15.46 7.24 -5.81
C LYS A 104 -14.26 7.11 -4.89
N ASP A 105 -13.10 6.78 -5.45
CA ASP A 105 -11.85 6.70 -4.68
C ASP A 105 -11.48 8.07 -4.07
N SER A 106 -11.71 9.16 -4.79
CA SER A 106 -11.47 10.51 -4.27
C SER A 106 -12.41 10.94 -3.15
N LEU A 107 -13.67 10.53 -3.20
CA LEU A 107 -14.67 10.90 -2.19
C LEU A 107 -14.43 10.18 -0.87
N ILE A 108 -14.23 8.86 -0.89
CA ILE A 108 -14.19 8.01 0.32
C ILE A 108 -12.82 7.38 0.61
N GLY A 109 -11.90 7.42 -0.35
CA GLY A 109 -10.52 6.92 -0.24
C GLY A 109 -10.35 5.61 -0.99
N ALA A 110 -9.26 5.49 -1.75
CA ALA A 110 -8.87 4.25 -2.41
C ALA A 110 -8.63 3.12 -1.39
N TYR A 111 -8.76 1.87 -1.82
CA TYR A 111 -8.56 0.70 -0.97
C TYR A 111 -7.16 0.73 -0.31
N GLY A 112 -7.09 0.61 1.01
CA GLY A 112 -5.84 0.74 1.79
C GLY A 112 -5.44 2.18 2.14
N ASN A 113 -6.04 3.19 1.50
CA ASN A 113 -5.68 4.61 1.63
C ASN A 113 -6.89 5.48 2.01
N SER A 114 -7.44 5.24 3.21
CA SER A 114 -8.64 5.92 3.71
C SER A 114 -8.40 7.34 4.24
N ALA A 115 -7.15 7.74 4.50
CA ALA A 115 -6.81 9.05 5.10
C ALA A 115 -6.62 10.19 4.10
N LYS A 116 -6.72 9.93 2.79
CA LYS A 116 -6.34 10.85 1.71
C LYS A 116 -7.52 11.36 0.88
N SER A 117 -8.75 11.06 1.29
CA SER A 117 -9.99 11.38 0.58
C SER A 117 -10.64 12.68 1.02
N LEU A 118 -11.63 13.16 0.26
CA LEU A 118 -12.45 14.29 0.67
C LEU A 118 -13.15 14.04 2.02
N ALA A 119 -13.71 12.86 2.23
CA ALA A 119 -14.32 12.49 3.51
C ALA A 119 -13.32 12.58 4.67
N ALA A 120 -12.09 12.12 4.48
CA ALA A 120 -11.03 12.23 5.47
C ALA A 120 -10.71 13.69 5.81
N VAL A 121 -10.50 14.53 4.80
CA VAL A 121 -10.18 15.96 4.96
C VAL A 121 -11.31 16.69 5.70
N VAL A 122 -12.57 16.40 5.36
CA VAL A 122 -13.73 16.98 6.06
C VAL A 122 -13.75 16.54 7.53
N ILE A 123 -13.52 15.25 7.82
CA ILE A 123 -13.53 14.76 9.21
C ILE A 123 -12.34 15.31 10.01
N PHE A 124 -11.16 15.48 9.40
CA PHE A 124 -10.03 16.15 10.03
C PHE A 124 -10.35 17.62 10.36
N ALA A 125 -11.03 18.34 9.47
CA ALA A 125 -11.50 19.70 9.74
C ALA A 125 -12.56 19.74 10.86
N LEU A 126 -13.50 18.80 10.88
CA LEU A 126 -14.47 18.66 11.97
C LEU A 126 -13.78 18.40 13.30
N PHE A 127 -12.78 17.52 13.34
CA PHE A 127 -11.97 17.27 14.53
C PHE A 127 -11.24 18.51 15.01
N TYR A 128 -10.66 19.30 14.09
CA TYR A 128 -10.03 20.58 14.41
C TYR A 128 -11.00 21.53 15.12
N TYR A 129 -12.20 21.75 14.55
CA TYR A 129 -13.20 22.62 15.15
C TYR A 129 -13.75 22.07 16.47
N LEU A 130 -13.94 20.75 16.57
CA LEU A 130 -14.34 20.08 17.81
C LEU A 130 -13.32 20.38 18.91
N MET A 131 -12.02 20.27 18.62
CA MET A 131 -10.96 20.49 19.58
C MET A 131 -10.86 21.96 20.00
N VAL A 132 -10.62 22.89 19.06
CA VAL A 132 -10.40 24.32 19.34
C VAL A 132 -11.50 24.94 20.20
N ASN A 133 -12.76 24.53 19.96
CA ASN A 133 -13.91 25.08 20.66
C ASN A 133 -14.20 24.41 22.01
N ASN A 134 -13.72 23.19 22.26
CA ASN A 134 -14.08 22.42 23.45
C ASN A 134 -12.91 22.09 24.38
N ILE A 135 -11.71 22.65 24.19
CA ILE A 135 -10.60 22.50 25.14
C ILE A 135 -10.39 23.73 26.03
N ASN A 136 -9.78 23.49 27.19
CA ASN A 136 -9.33 24.48 28.16
C ASN A 136 -8.05 23.96 28.84
N ILE A 137 -7.40 24.75 29.70
CA ILE A 137 -6.15 24.39 30.39
C ILE A 137 -6.23 23.02 31.09
N LYS A 138 -7.32 22.72 31.80
CA LYS A 138 -7.51 21.42 32.49
C LYS A 138 -7.62 20.26 31.51
N ARG A 139 -8.38 20.45 30.42
CA ARG A 139 -8.57 19.45 29.36
C ARG A 139 -7.30 19.21 28.55
N ILE A 140 -6.49 20.25 28.31
CA ILE A 140 -5.16 20.12 27.68
C ILE A 140 -4.31 19.12 28.46
N LYS A 141 -4.26 19.26 29.79
CA LYS A 141 -3.51 18.31 30.65
C LYS A 141 -4.06 16.89 30.57
N LEU A 142 -5.39 16.73 30.63
CA LEU A 142 -6.02 15.42 30.50
C LEU A 142 -5.64 14.75 29.18
N ILE A 143 -5.81 15.45 28.05
CA ILE A 143 -5.52 14.96 26.71
C ILE A 143 -4.02 14.68 26.54
N PHE A 144 -3.16 15.54 27.09
CA PHE A 144 -1.72 15.34 27.10
C PHE A 144 -1.33 14.03 27.80
N TRP A 145 -1.87 13.77 28.99
CA TRP A 145 -1.60 12.51 29.70
C TRP A 145 -2.22 11.30 29.00
N SER A 146 -3.38 11.43 28.34
CA SER A 146 -3.93 10.38 27.48
C SER A 146 -2.97 10.00 26.35
N LEU A 147 -2.38 10.99 25.67
CA LEU A 147 -1.40 10.79 24.61
C LEU A 147 -0.07 10.22 25.13
N ILE A 148 0.45 10.74 26.25
CA ILE A 148 1.68 10.23 26.88
C ILE A 148 1.50 8.76 27.25
N PHE A 149 0.37 8.41 27.85
CA PHE A 149 0.11 7.04 28.29
C PHE A 149 -0.03 6.09 27.10
N SER A 150 -0.80 6.44 26.06
CA SER A 150 -0.92 5.60 24.85
C SER A 150 0.43 5.43 24.15
N SER A 151 1.19 6.50 24.01
CA SER A 151 2.52 6.46 23.39
C SER A 151 3.52 5.64 24.21
N SER A 152 3.44 5.70 25.54
CA SER A 152 4.29 4.89 26.43
C SER A 152 4.00 3.39 26.25
N LEU A 153 2.72 3.02 26.15
CA LEU A 153 2.32 1.63 25.88
C LEU A 153 2.86 1.15 24.54
N ILE A 154 2.79 1.97 23.49
CA ILE A 154 3.37 1.65 22.17
C ILE A 154 4.87 1.47 22.25
N ALA A 155 5.59 2.38 22.92
CA ALA A 155 7.04 2.30 23.03
C ALA A 155 7.49 1.02 23.76
N VAL A 156 6.84 0.71 24.89
CA VAL A 156 7.10 -0.51 25.67
C VAL A 156 6.75 -1.76 24.86
N TYR A 157 5.55 -1.81 24.27
CA TYR A 157 5.11 -2.93 23.45
C TYR A 157 6.05 -3.18 22.28
N SER A 158 6.45 -2.13 21.57
CA SER A 158 7.33 -2.22 20.40
C SER A 158 8.73 -2.71 20.80
N LEU A 159 9.28 -2.26 21.93
CA LEU A 159 10.56 -2.78 22.41
C LEU A 159 10.47 -4.28 22.71
N LEU A 160 9.43 -4.71 23.44
CA LEU A 160 9.25 -6.12 23.77
C LEU A 160 9.09 -6.98 22.51
N GLN A 161 8.33 -6.49 21.53
CA GLN A 161 8.14 -7.13 20.24
C GLN A 161 9.45 -7.28 19.45
N LEU A 162 10.26 -6.23 19.37
CA LEU A 162 11.58 -6.25 18.72
C LEU A 162 12.58 -7.15 19.45
N LEU A 163 12.40 -7.38 20.75
CA LEU A 163 13.19 -8.32 21.54
C LEU A 163 12.71 -9.78 21.39
N GLY A 164 11.57 -10.03 20.75
CA GLY A 164 10.97 -11.36 20.59
C GLY A 164 10.07 -11.79 21.76
N ILE A 165 9.67 -10.85 22.62
CA ILE A 165 8.77 -11.09 23.75
C ILE A 165 7.33 -10.76 23.32
N PHE A 166 6.57 -11.79 22.95
CA PHE A 166 5.20 -11.64 22.46
C PHE A 166 4.19 -11.70 23.62
N ILE A 167 3.62 -10.54 23.99
CA ILE A 167 2.64 -10.45 25.08
C ILE A 167 1.22 -10.79 24.62
N LEU A 168 0.87 -10.46 23.37
CA LEU A 168 -0.49 -10.61 22.87
C LEU A 168 -0.74 -12.04 22.35
N PRO A 169 -1.93 -12.61 22.61
CA PRO A 169 -2.21 -14.02 22.31
C PRO A 169 -2.50 -14.29 20.82
N PHE A 170 -2.71 -13.24 20.01
CA PHE A 170 -3.14 -13.36 18.62
C PHE A 170 -2.00 -13.87 17.71
N ALA A 171 -2.31 -14.71 16.72
CA ALA A 171 -1.28 -15.25 15.82
C ALA A 171 -0.55 -14.15 15.03
N ILE A 172 -1.27 -13.13 14.56
CA ILE A 172 -0.70 -12.00 13.80
C ILE A 172 0.32 -11.19 14.60
N THR A 173 0.25 -11.24 15.94
CA THR A 173 1.15 -10.49 16.83
C THR A 173 2.41 -11.29 17.19
N LYS A 174 2.60 -12.50 16.66
CA LYS A 174 3.77 -13.36 16.93
C LYS A 174 4.87 -13.21 15.88
N ALA A 175 5.13 -11.99 15.43
CA ALA A 175 6.19 -11.67 14.48
C ALA A 175 7.00 -10.46 14.96
N ILE A 176 8.34 -10.52 14.95
CA ILE A 176 9.21 -9.45 15.49
C ILE A 176 8.96 -8.09 14.81
N SER A 177 8.56 -8.10 13.53
CA SER A 177 8.23 -6.91 12.75
C SER A 177 6.82 -6.33 13.04
N PHE A 178 5.94 -7.10 13.68
CA PHE A 178 4.59 -6.64 13.99
C PHE A 178 4.65 -5.40 14.90
N ASN A 179 3.79 -4.41 14.66
CA ASN A 179 3.63 -3.27 15.56
C ASN A 179 2.26 -2.62 15.31
N ALA A 180 1.75 -1.90 16.31
CA ALA A 180 0.44 -1.27 16.22
C ALA A 180 0.34 -0.20 15.12
N LEU A 181 1.46 0.34 14.61
CA LEU A 181 1.49 1.37 13.57
C LEU A 181 1.52 0.78 12.15
N GLY A 182 1.68 -0.55 12.04
CA GLY A 182 1.60 -1.35 10.82
C GLY A 182 2.88 -1.48 10.01
N SER A 183 3.92 -0.71 10.29
CA SER A 183 5.22 -0.78 9.59
C SER A 183 6.34 -0.26 10.48
N ALA A 184 7.57 -0.68 10.24
CA ALA A 184 8.75 -0.23 10.96
C ALA A 184 9.03 1.27 10.70
N SER A 185 8.79 1.74 9.46
CA SER A 185 8.88 3.17 9.15
C SER A 185 7.83 3.98 9.89
N ALA A 186 6.57 3.53 9.93
CA ALA A 186 5.52 4.22 10.68
C ALA A 186 5.82 4.30 12.17
N LEU A 187 6.27 3.19 12.77
CA LEU A 187 6.67 3.16 14.17
C LEU A 187 7.82 4.15 14.44
N THR A 188 8.82 4.23 13.55
CA THR A 188 9.89 5.21 13.68
C THR A 188 9.36 6.64 13.66
N VAL A 189 8.51 6.99 12.68
CA VAL A 189 7.95 8.34 12.57
C VAL A 189 7.16 8.70 13.83
N PHE A 190 6.37 7.76 14.34
CA PHE A 190 5.63 7.93 15.58
C PHE A 190 6.57 8.18 16.77
N ILE A 191 7.55 7.30 17.02
CA ILE A 191 8.48 7.40 18.15
C ILE A 191 9.32 8.68 18.09
N ALA A 192 9.84 9.04 16.92
CA ALA A 192 10.59 10.28 16.72
C ALA A 192 9.76 11.53 17.06
N SER A 193 8.46 11.50 16.78
CA SER A 193 7.53 12.61 17.01
C SER A 193 7.04 12.70 18.46
N VAL A 194 6.94 11.58 19.19
CA VAL A 194 6.54 11.58 20.61
C VAL A 194 7.72 11.72 21.57
N LEU A 195 8.96 11.47 21.13
CA LEU A 195 10.14 11.57 22.00
C LEU A 195 10.27 12.96 22.68
N PRO A 196 10.06 14.11 21.99
CA PRO A 196 10.05 15.42 22.65
C PRO A 196 8.99 15.53 23.77
N LEU A 197 7.86 14.84 23.64
CA LEU A 197 6.79 14.83 24.65
C LEU A 197 7.26 14.13 25.92
N PHE A 198 7.89 12.95 25.81
CA PHE A 198 8.43 12.24 26.98
C PHE A 198 9.53 13.05 27.68
N ILE A 199 10.45 13.62 26.90
CA ILE A 199 11.59 14.39 27.41
C ILE A 199 11.11 15.64 28.16
N VAL A 200 10.21 16.42 27.56
CA VAL A 200 9.67 17.63 28.22
C VAL A 200 8.80 17.26 29.42
N ALA A 201 7.98 16.21 29.33
CA ALA A 201 7.17 15.73 30.46
C ALA A 201 8.05 15.33 31.66
N ALA A 202 9.16 14.62 31.42
CA ALA A 202 10.11 14.23 32.46
C ALA A 202 10.86 15.44 33.04
N ALA A 203 11.29 16.38 32.18
CA ALA A 203 12.04 17.55 32.59
C ALA A 203 11.20 18.59 33.34
N GLN A 204 9.90 18.68 33.05
CA GLN A 204 9.02 19.74 33.56
C GLN A 204 7.78 19.22 34.29
N ILE A 205 7.85 18.02 34.88
CA ILE A 205 6.74 17.41 35.65
C ILE A 205 6.17 18.34 36.74
N ASN A 206 7.02 19.18 37.34
CA ASN A 206 6.62 20.12 38.39
C ASN A 206 5.72 21.25 37.85
N GLU A 207 5.99 21.72 36.63
CA GLU A 207 5.22 22.78 35.97
C GLU A 207 3.94 22.22 35.34
N ILE A 208 4.01 21.03 34.75
CA ILE A 208 2.88 20.37 34.09
C ILE A 208 1.83 19.93 35.12
N HIS A 209 2.25 19.48 36.30
CA HIS A 209 1.34 19.00 37.34
C HIS A 209 1.68 19.56 38.75
N PRO A 210 1.48 20.87 38.99
CA PRO A 210 1.86 21.51 40.25
C PRO A 210 1.08 20.91 41.44
N ASN A 211 -0.19 20.55 41.23
CA ASN A 211 -1.13 20.04 42.24
C ASN A 211 -0.81 18.62 42.77
N LEU A 212 0.22 17.95 42.23
CA LEU A 212 0.61 16.62 42.71
C LEU A 212 1.33 16.79 44.07
N LYS A 213 0.59 16.60 45.17
CA LYS A 213 1.06 16.91 46.54
C LYS A 213 2.19 15.98 47.01
N SER A 214 2.18 14.71 46.60
CA SER A 214 3.20 13.74 47.02
C SER A 214 4.49 13.90 46.20
N LYS A 215 5.59 14.26 46.88
CA LYS A 215 6.93 14.29 46.28
C LYS A 215 7.34 12.93 45.72
N PHE A 216 6.93 11.85 46.37
CA PHE A 216 7.20 10.48 45.93
C PHE A 216 6.57 10.16 44.58
N ILE A 217 5.28 10.49 44.40
CA ILE A 217 4.58 10.23 43.13
C ILE A 217 5.20 11.05 41.98
N LYS A 218 5.59 12.30 42.24
CA LYS A 218 6.30 13.14 41.24
C LYS A 218 7.61 12.50 40.77
N ILE A 219 8.41 11.99 41.71
CA ILE A 219 9.67 11.30 41.41
C ILE A 219 9.41 10.01 40.64
N PHE A 220 8.43 9.22 41.06
CA PHE A 220 8.05 7.98 40.40
C PHE A 220 7.63 8.21 38.95
N VAL A 221 6.72 9.16 38.69
CA VAL A 221 6.29 9.51 37.33
C VAL A 221 7.45 10.03 36.49
N LYS A 222 8.35 10.86 37.07
CA LYS A 222 9.56 11.33 36.37
C LYS A 222 10.46 10.16 35.96
N ILE A 223 10.71 9.20 36.85
CA ILE A 223 11.51 8.01 36.54
C ILE A 223 10.86 7.18 35.44
N LEU A 224 9.54 6.96 35.52
CA LEU A 224 8.80 6.23 34.49
C LEU A 224 8.94 6.90 33.11
N LEU A 225 8.80 8.22 33.02
CA LEU A 225 8.97 8.97 31.77
C LEU A 225 10.40 8.92 31.24
N LEU A 226 11.42 8.91 32.12
CA LEU A 226 12.82 8.73 31.72
C LEU A 226 13.04 7.32 31.16
N ILE A 227 12.49 6.28 31.80
CA ILE A 227 12.54 4.91 31.30
C ILE A 227 11.87 4.82 29.92
N VAL A 228 10.67 5.38 29.76
CA VAL A 228 9.98 5.40 28.45
C VAL A 228 10.77 6.17 27.39
N SER A 229 11.45 7.26 27.77
CA SER A 229 12.34 7.99 26.86
C SER A 229 13.53 7.13 26.41
N LEU A 230 14.15 6.39 27.33
CA LEU A 230 15.24 5.46 27.01
C LEU A 230 14.76 4.28 26.15
N ILE A 231 13.57 3.74 26.44
CA ILE A 231 12.92 2.71 25.62
C ILE A 231 12.70 3.24 24.19
N SER A 232 12.21 4.47 24.05
CA SER A 232 11.99 5.10 22.75
C SER A 232 13.29 5.25 21.96
N LEU A 233 14.38 5.66 22.61
CA LEU A 233 15.72 5.71 22.00
C LEU A 233 16.23 4.31 21.62
N ALA A 234 16.01 3.30 22.45
CA ALA A 234 16.36 1.92 22.15
C ALA A 234 15.58 1.37 20.94
N VAL A 235 14.28 1.65 20.83
CA VAL A 235 13.46 1.30 19.66
C VAL A 235 14.01 1.96 18.40
N LEU A 236 14.33 3.27 18.44
CA LEU A 236 14.94 3.96 17.30
C LEU A 236 16.30 3.35 16.90
N ALA A 237 17.11 2.93 17.88
CA ALA A 237 18.39 2.27 17.62
C ALA A 237 18.21 0.88 16.97
N LEU A 238 17.21 0.10 17.41
CA LEU A 238 16.89 -1.21 16.83
C LEU A 238 16.30 -1.11 15.42
N LEU A 239 15.58 -0.02 15.12
CA LEU A 239 14.96 0.25 13.81
C LEU A 239 15.85 1.05 12.86
N LYS A 240 17.18 1.08 13.06
CA LYS A 240 18.10 1.95 12.32
C LYS A 240 17.97 1.93 10.78
N GLY A 241 17.60 0.80 10.18
CA GLY A 241 17.37 0.69 8.72
C GLY A 241 16.16 1.46 8.21
N PHE A 242 15.24 1.84 9.11
CA PHE A 242 14.03 2.61 8.85
C PHE A 242 14.06 3.99 9.51
N ALA A 243 15.07 4.26 10.37
CA ALA A 243 15.10 5.42 11.23
C ALA A 243 15.81 6.63 10.62
N PHE A 244 15.04 7.67 10.31
CA PHE A 244 15.60 8.99 10.00
C PHE A 244 15.87 9.79 11.29
N LEU A 245 16.93 9.40 11.99
CA LEU A 245 17.40 10.05 13.22
C LEU A 245 17.51 11.58 13.16
N PRO A 246 17.88 12.23 12.03
CA PRO A 246 17.93 13.69 11.96
C PRO A 246 16.60 14.39 12.31
N ALA A 247 15.44 13.81 11.99
CA ALA A 247 14.16 14.43 12.36
C ALA A 247 13.90 14.39 13.88
N ALA A 248 14.26 13.29 14.55
CA ALA A 248 14.19 13.21 16.02
C ALA A 248 15.13 14.23 16.67
N ILE A 249 16.33 14.42 16.10
CA ILE A 249 17.29 15.42 16.55
C ILE A 249 16.69 16.83 16.43
N VAL A 250 16.06 17.17 15.30
CA VAL A 250 15.42 18.48 15.12
C VAL A 250 14.36 18.74 16.21
N GLY A 251 13.53 17.75 16.53
CA GLY A 251 12.55 17.87 17.62
C GLY A 251 13.20 18.21 18.96
N ILE A 252 14.29 17.53 19.33
CA ILE A 252 15.02 17.81 20.59
C ILE A 252 15.78 19.14 20.53
N VAL A 253 16.32 19.53 19.38
CA VAL A 253 16.96 20.84 19.18
C VAL A 253 15.97 21.98 19.40
N ILE A 254 14.73 21.85 18.92
CA ILE A 254 13.67 22.82 19.20
C ILE A 254 13.43 22.94 20.70
N VAL A 255 13.32 21.81 21.42
CA VAL A 255 13.16 21.81 22.88
C VAL A 255 14.33 22.53 23.57
N LEU A 256 15.57 22.19 23.21
CA LEU A 256 16.77 22.80 23.76
C LEU A 256 16.83 24.31 23.48
N MET A 257 16.47 24.74 22.27
CA MET A 257 16.46 26.16 21.88
C MET A 257 15.57 26.99 22.81
N PHE A 258 14.36 26.52 23.14
CA PHE A 258 13.44 27.22 24.04
C PHE A 258 13.86 27.21 25.51
N PHE A 259 14.55 26.15 25.95
CA PHE A 259 15.10 26.08 27.31
C PHE A 259 16.35 26.94 27.48
N LEU A 260 17.27 26.92 26.52
CA LEU A 260 18.52 27.68 26.56
C LEU A 260 18.30 29.18 26.36
N SER A 261 17.33 29.57 25.53
CA SER A 261 16.91 30.98 25.39
C SER A 261 16.16 31.53 26.62
N LYS A 262 15.90 30.69 27.63
CA LYS A 262 15.16 31.01 28.86
C LYS A 262 13.73 31.53 28.61
N VAL A 263 13.18 31.32 27.41
CA VAL A 263 11.76 31.58 27.10
C VAL A 263 10.88 30.73 28.00
N ILE A 264 11.24 29.45 28.15
CA ILE A 264 10.63 28.56 29.14
C ILE A 264 11.66 28.30 30.24
N LYS A 265 11.33 28.69 31.47
CA LYS A 265 12.21 28.50 32.63
C LYS A 265 12.35 27.01 32.94
N ILE A 266 13.59 26.57 33.14
CA ILE A 266 13.93 25.21 33.54
C ILE A 266 15.01 25.27 34.61
N SER A 267 14.97 24.37 35.60
CA SER A 267 16.04 24.25 36.58
C SER A 267 17.29 23.63 35.94
N GLN A 268 18.48 24.03 36.40
CA GLN A 268 19.75 23.51 35.87
C GLN A 268 19.81 21.97 35.90
N ASN A 269 19.33 21.35 36.98
CA ASN A 269 19.32 19.89 37.11
C ASN A 269 18.38 19.19 36.12
N ASN A 270 17.32 19.86 35.63
CA ASN A 270 16.39 19.27 34.67
C ASN A 270 16.81 19.49 33.21
N LEU A 271 17.68 20.48 32.93
CA LEU A 271 18.23 20.72 31.59
C LEU A 271 19.10 19.56 31.08
N ILE A 272 19.65 18.74 31.99
CA ILE A 272 20.46 17.57 31.64
C ILE A 272 19.67 16.50 30.87
N ILE A 273 18.34 16.43 31.05
CA ILE A 273 17.48 15.42 30.43
C ILE A 273 17.41 15.60 28.91
N PRO A 274 16.97 16.76 28.36
CA PRO A 274 16.99 16.99 26.92
C PRO A 274 18.41 17.01 26.34
N LEU A 275 19.42 17.45 27.10
CA LEU A 275 20.81 17.42 26.64
C LEU A 275 21.33 15.99 26.49
N ALA A 276 21.05 15.11 27.45
CA ALA A 276 21.41 13.70 27.37
C ALA A 276 20.69 13.00 26.20
N ALA A 277 19.40 13.27 26.00
CA ALA A 277 18.65 12.74 24.86
C ALA A 277 19.23 13.20 23.52
N PHE A 278 19.60 14.48 23.40
CA PHE A 278 20.29 15.01 22.22
C PHE A 278 21.63 14.32 21.98
N LEU A 279 22.48 14.21 23.02
CA LEU A 279 23.77 13.53 22.91
C LEU A 279 23.60 12.08 22.50
N LEU A 280 22.65 11.34 23.09
CA LEU A 280 22.36 9.95 22.72
C LEU A 280 21.91 9.83 21.26
N LEU A 281 21.04 10.73 20.78
CA LEU A 281 20.63 10.72 19.36
C LEU A 281 21.80 11.01 18.41
N ILE A 282 22.67 11.97 18.75
CA ILE A 282 23.87 12.27 17.98
C ILE A 282 24.84 11.09 18.01
N THR A 283 25.02 10.45 19.17
CA THR A 283 25.82 9.23 19.30
C THR A 283 25.24 8.12 18.41
N LEU A 284 23.92 7.88 18.43
CA LEU A 284 23.29 6.91 17.53
C LEU A 284 23.49 7.25 16.04
N LEU A 285 23.41 8.54 15.68
CA LEU A 285 23.62 9.00 14.31
C LEU A 285 25.08 8.83 13.85
N VAL A 286 26.04 9.26 14.65
CA VAL A 286 27.49 9.23 14.32
C VAL A 286 28.03 7.81 14.37
N LEU A 287 27.63 7.04 15.37
CA LEU A 287 28.08 5.66 15.49
C LEU A 287 27.53 4.79 14.37
N GLY A 288 26.43 5.18 13.73
CA GLY A 288 25.86 4.67 12.47
C GLY A 288 25.43 3.21 12.48
N ASN A 289 26.32 2.30 12.89
CA ASN A 289 26.29 0.89 12.55
C ASN A 289 26.74 -0.06 13.68
N PHE A 290 26.45 0.25 14.95
CA PHE A 290 26.61 -0.77 16.00
C PHE A 290 25.52 -1.84 15.83
N ASN A 291 25.94 -3.07 15.50
CA ASN A 291 25.06 -4.23 15.52
C ASN A 291 24.99 -4.79 16.94
N PHE A 292 24.14 -4.20 17.79
CA PHE A 292 23.82 -4.82 19.08
C PHE A 292 23.05 -6.14 18.88
N LYS A 293 22.23 -6.22 17.82
CA LYS A 293 21.49 -7.41 17.37
C LYS A 293 21.05 -7.18 15.91
N SER A 294 21.36 -8.11 15.00
CA SER A 294 20.82 -8.08 13.64
C SER A 294 19.36 -8.54 13.68
N LEU A 295 18.43 -7.61 13.58
CA LEU A 295 17.01 -7.94 13.41
C LEU A 295 16.76 -8.14 11.92
N ASP A 296 16.31 -9.33 11.55
CA ASP A 296 15.88 -9.63 10.19
C ASP A 296 14.45 -9.07 10.02
N LEU A 297 14.38 -7.79 9.67
CA LEU A 297 13.12 -7.08 9.43
C LEU A 297 12.85 -7.04 7.92
N PRO A 298 11.60 -7.30 7.49
CA PRO A 298 11.25 -7.25 6.08
C PRO A 298 11.53 -5.86 5.51
N ALA A 299 12.19 -5.82 4.35
CA ALA A 299 12.50 -4.56 3.68
C ALA A 299 11.20 -3.86 3.26
N GLU A 300 11.09 -2.57 3.59
CA GLU A 300 9.99 -1.73 3.12
C GLU A 300 10.43 -1.02 1.84
N VAL A 301 9.71 -1.29 0.75
CA VAL A 301 9.96 -0.66 -0.54
C VAL A 301 9.11 0.61 -0.66
N SER A 302 9.72 1.68 -1.13
CA SER A 302 9.02 2.92 -1.44
C SER A 302 9.56 3.51 -2.73
N LEU A 303 8.75 4.33 -3.37
CA LEU A 303 9.16 5.04 -4.56
C LEU A 303 10.35 5.97 -4.24
N SER A 304 11.29 6.11 -5.17
CA SER A 304 12.40 7.06 -4.97
C SER A 304 11.90 8.51 -5.04
N ARG A 305 12.65 9.43 -4.41
CA ARG A 305 12.31 10.87 -4.45
C ARG A 305 12.38 11.45 -5.87
N GLY A 306 13.34 11.00 -6.67
CA GLY A 306 13.47 11.40 -8.08
C GLY A 306 12.25 11.00 -8.88
N ALA A 307 11.89 9.71 -8.86
CA ALA A 307 10.70 9.22 -9.56
C ALA A 307 9.41 9.88 -9.06
N SER A 308 9.29 10.11 -7.74
CA SER A 308 8.16 10.83 -7.15
C SER A 308 8.03 12.25 -7.67
N TRP A 309 9.15 12.96 -7.82
CA TRP A 309 9.19 14.30 -8.38
C TRP A 309 8.85 14.31 -9.86
N ASP A 310 9.38 13.37 -10.64
CA ASP A 310 9.11 13.27 -12.08
C ASP A 310 7.62 13.01 -12.35
N ILE A 311 7.00 12.11 -11.58
CA ILE A 311 5.55 11.85 -11.63
C ILE A 311 4.76 13.08 -11.22
N ALA A 312 5.13 13.75 -10.12
CA ALA A 312 4.42 14.95 -9.67
C ALA A 312 4.51 16.08 -10.71
N LYS A 313 5.68 16.28 -11.31
CA LYS A 313 5.92 17.26 -12.37
C LYS A 313 5.09 16.95 -13.61
N ALA A 314 5.10 15.70 -14.08
CA ALA A 314 4.30 15.28 -15.23
C ALA A 314 2.79 15.44 -14.97
N SER A 315 2.34 15.13 -13.75
CA SER A 315 0.96 15.30 -13.34
C SER A 315 0.53 16.77 -13.35
N ILE A 316 1.35 17.68 -12.80
CA ILE A 316 1.07 19.12 -12.82
C ILE A 316 1.05 19.69 -14.24
N ILE A 317 1.91 19.20 -15.13
CA ILE A 317 1.92 19.66 -16.54
C ILE A 317 0.58 19.36 -17.22
N LYS A 318 -0.09 18.26 -16.85
CA LYS A 318 -1.39 17.87 -17.39
C LYS A 318 -2.56 18.52 -16.66
N ASP A 319 -2.57 18.45 -15.33
CA ASP A 319 -3.66 18.94 -14.49
C ASP A 319 -3.12 19.87 -13.38
N PRO A 320 -2.71 21.12 -13.71
CA PRO A 320 -1.91 21.95 -12.81
C PRO A 320 -2.66 22.41 -11.55
N ILE A 321 -3.94 22.72 -11.67
CA ILE A 321 -4.71 23.37 -10.60
C ILE A 321 -5.21 22.34 -9.59
N PHE A 322 -5.83 21.26 -10.07
CA PHE A 322 -6.57 20.31 -9.25
C PHE A 322 -6.00 18.88 -9.26
N GLY A 323 -4.97 18.59 -10.06
CA GLY A 323 -4.38 17.25 -10.12
C GLY A 323 -5.35 16.17 -10.62
N SER A 324 -4.98 14.90 -10.40
CA SER A 324 -5.75 13.74 -10.86
C SER A 324 -6.94 13.36 -9.97
N GLY A 325 -7.02 13.92 -8.76
CA GLY A 325 -8.00 13.58 -7.72
C GLY A 325 -7.33 13.18 -6.39
N PRO A 326 -7.99 13.39 -5.24
CA PRO A 326 -7.56 12.80 -3.97
C PRO A 326 -7.49 11.28 -4.06
N SER A 327 -6.53 10.64 -3.39
CA SER A 327 -6.35 9.17 -3.38
C SER A 327 -6.10 8.50 -4.75
N THR A 328 -5.74 9.22 -5.82
CA THR A 328 -5.50 8.65 -7.17
C THR A 328 -4.03 8.60 -7.58
N PHE A 329 -3.09 8.58 -6.64
CA PHE A 329 -1.66 8.51 -6.98
C PHE A 329 -1.32 7.23 -7.76
N TYR A 330 -2.06 6.13 -7.54
CA TYR A 330 -1.91 4.90 -8.35
C TYR A 330 -2.07 5.15 -9.87
N TYR A 331 -2.95 6.09 -10.24
CA TYR A 331 -3.15 6.49 -11.63
C TYR A 331 -1.98 7.36 -12.11
N SER A 332 -1.60 8.36 -11.32
CA SER A 332 -0.47 9.24 -11.67
C SER A 332 0.83 8.46 -11.81
N PHE A 333 1.08 7.48 -10.94
CA PHE A 333 2.22 6.59 -11.01
C PHE A 333 2.23 5.78 -12.31
N THR A 334 1.16 5.03 -12.60
CA THR A 334 1.11 4.20 -13.82
C THR A 334 1.18 5.02 -15.09
N LYS A 335 0.50 6.16 -15.13
CA LYS A 335 0.44 7.03 -16.31
C LYS A 335 1.76 7.74 -16.61
N TYR A 336 2.50 8.15 -15.58
CA TYR A 336 3.64 9.07 -15.72
C TYR A 336 4.98 8.51 -15.22
N LYS A 337 5.07 7.26 -14.76
CA LYS A 337 6.37 6.66 -14.43
C LYS A 337 7.30 6.72 -15.64
N ASP A 338 8.54 7.13 -15.41
CA ASP A 338 9.53 7.24 -16.47
C ASP A 338 9.97 5.85 -16.97
N LEU A 339 10.42 5.77 -18.23
CA LEU A 339 10.94 4.54 -18.83
C LEU A 339 12.13 3.98 -18.05
N ALA A 340 12.98 4.87 -17.50
CA ALA A 340 14.13 4.48 -16.69
C ALA A 340 13.76 3.67 -15.43
N PHE A 341 12.51 3.79 -14.93
CA PHE A 341 12.02 3.01 -13.80
C PHE A 341 12.05 1.50 -14.08
N ASN A 342 11.94 1.08 -15.35
CA ASN A 342 11.92 -0.33 -15.72
C ASN A 342 13.27 -1.05 -15.57
N ASN A 343 14.34 -0.28 -15.42
CA ASN A 343 15.68 -0.81 -15.10
C ASN A 343 15.86 -1.06 -13.60
N SER A 344 14.90 -0.63 -12.76
CA SER A 344 14.95 -0.87 -11.33
C SER A 344 14.49 -2.29 -10.97
N PRO A 345 14.94 -2.85 -9.84
CA PRO A 345 14.41 -4.12 -9.32
C PRO A 345 12.91 -4.09 -9.00
N LEU A 346 12.30 -2.90 -8.95
CA LEU A 346 10.90 -2.68 -8.59
C LEU A 346 10.03 -2.39 -9.82
N TRP A 347 10.51 -2.67 -11.04
CA TRP A 347 9.81 -2.35 -12.29
C TRP A 347 8.39 -2.93 -12.39
N ASN A 348 8.17 -4.09 -11.78
CA ASN A 348 6.89 -4.80 -11.74
C ASN A 348 5.97 -4.35 -10.59
N ALA A 349 6.45 -3.46 -9.70
CA ALA A 349 5.66 -2.91 -8.61
C ALA A 349 4.81 -1.72 -9.06
N ARG A 350 3.59 -1.62 -8.51
CA ARG A 350 2.73 -0.43 -8.66
C ARG A 350 2.62 0.29 -7.32
N PHE A 351 3.05 1.54 -7.29
CA PHE A 351 2.99 2.37 -6.09
C PHE A 351 1.70 3.19 -6.04
N ASP A 352 1.12 3.27 -4.85
CA ASP A 352 -0.10 4.02 -4.53
C ASP A 352 0.20 5.30 -3.74
N SER A 353 1.48 5.58 -3.49
CA SER A 353 1.97 6.73 -2.74
C SER A 353 3.33 7.20 -3.25
N ALA A 354 3.58 8.50 -3.11
CA ALA A 354 4.89 9.07 -3.39
C ALA A 354 5.82 8.91 -2.19
N SER A 355 7.12 9.13 -2.38
CA SER A 355 8.11 9.14 -1.30
C SER A 355 7.90 10.27 -0.28
N GLY A 356 6.98 11.22 -0.51
CA GLY A 356 6.75 12.36 0.37
C GLY A 356 5.42 13.05 0.07
N SER A 357 4.77 13.55 1.11
CA SER A 357 3.41 14.11 1.03
C SER A 357 3.30 15.27 0.06
N LEU A 358 4.33 16.10 -0.09
CA LEU A 358 4.28 17.23 -1.03
C LEU A 358 4.21 16.77 -2.49
N PHE A 359 5.02 15.78 -2.88
CA PHE A 359 4.97 15.22 -4.24
C PHE A 359 3.62 14.57 -4.51
N GLU A 360 3.08 13.87 -3.52
CA GLU A 360 1.78 13.23 -3.63
C GLU A 360 0.63 14.25 -3.75
N LEU A 361 0.64 15.31 -2.92
CA LEU A 361 -0.37 16.37 -2.96
C LEU A 361 -0.35 17.10 -4.31
N LEU A 362 0.83 17.36 -4.86
CA LEU A 362 0.99 17.97 -6.17
C LEU A 362 0.37 17.13 -7.29
N ALA A 363 0.53 15.80 -7.26
CA ALA A 363 -0.06 14.89 -8.24
C ALA A 363 -1.58 14.70 -8.06
N ASN A 364 -2.04 14.63 -6.81
CA ASN A 364 -3.43 14.31 -6.48
C ASN A 364 -4.35 15.54 -6.51
N VAL A 365 -3.97 16.63 -5.84
CA VAL A 365 -4.85 17.81 -5.65
C VAL A 365 -4.32 19.08 -6.32
N GLY A 366 -3.24 18.96 -7.10
CA GLY A 366 -2.64 20.04 -7.86
C GLY A 366 -1.97 21.11 -6.99
N VAL A 367 -1.54 22.19 -7.64
CA VAL A 367 -0.81 23.29 -6.98
C VAL A 367 -1.68 24.00 -5.94
N LEU A 368 -2.98 24.19 -6.21
CA LEU A 368 -3.86 24.93 -5.31
C LEU A 368 -4.10 24.16 -4.00
N GLY A 369 -4.32 22.85 -4.09
CA GLY A 369 -4.46 21.98 -2.92
C GLY A 369 -3.15 21.87 -2.13
N ALA A 370 -2.03 21.65 -2.82
CA ALA A 370 -0.71 21.57 -2.19
C ALA A 370 -0.32 22.88 -1.47
N LEU A 371 -0.54 24.04 -2.10
CA LEU A 371 -0.28 25.34 -1.47
C LEU A 371 -1.18 25.57 -0.26
N SER A 372 -2.47 25.22 -0.34
CA SER A 372 -3.38 25.34 0.80
C SER A 372 -2.90 24.52 2.00
N PHE A 373 -2.42 23.29 1.78
CA PHE A 373 -1.84 22.46 2.82
C PHE A 373 -0.56 23.07 3.42
N VAL A 374 0.36 23.55 2.58
CA VAL A 374 1.60 24.20 3.05
C VAL A 374 1.29 25.47 3.85
N ILE A 375 0.35 26.29 3.41
CA ILE A 375 -0.10 27.50 4.12
C ILE A 375 -0.68 27.14 5.49
N ILE A 376 -1.53 26.10 5.57
CA ILE A 376 -2.05 25.58 6.86
C ILE A 376 -0.90 25.19 7.78
N ALA A 377 0.07 24.42 7.29
CA ALA A 377 1.19 23.96 8.09
C ALA A 377 2.06 25.14 8.60
N LEU A 378 2.37 26.11 7.75
CA LEU A 378 3.15 27.29 8.11
C LEU A 378 2.43 28.18 9.13
N ILE A 379 1.11 28.41 8.95
CA ILE A 379 0.31 29.16 9.92
C ILE A 379 0.24 28.41 11.25
N ALA A 380 0.03 27.08 11.23
CA ALA A 380 0.01 26.25 12.43
C ALA A 380 1.32 26.32 13.21
N ILE A 381 2.46 26.15 12.52
CA ILE A 381 3.81 26.25 13.12
C ILE A 381 4.03 27.67 13.67
N SER A 382 3.66 28.71 12.93
CA SER A 382 3.78 30.11 13.35
C SER A 382 2.94 30.40 14.61
N LEU A 383 1.70 29.90 14.67
CA LEU A 383 0.84 30.07 15.84
C LEU A 383 1.44 29.42 17.09
N CYS A 384 1.94 28.19 16.97
CA CYS A 384 2.60 27.52 18.09
C CYS A 384 3.85 28.28 18.55
N PHE A 385 4.69 28.74 17.61
CA PHE A 385 5.88 29.52 17.93
C PHE A 385 5.55 30.85 18.62
N ILE A 386 4.57 31.60 18.11
CA ILE A 386 4.13 32.87 18.69
C ILE A 386 3.57 32.66 20.10
N ALA A 387 2.74 31.63 20.30
CA ALA A 387 2.18 31.32 21.61
C ALA A 387 3.28 31.03 22.65
N LEU A 388 4.35 30.34 22.25
CA LEU A 388 5.48 30.04 23.13
C LEU A 388 6.31 31.26 23.52
N ILE A 389 6.37 32.29 22.67
CA ILE A 389 7.17 33.50 22.94
C ILE A 389 6.35 34.56 23.67
N LYS A 390 5.07 34.71 23.33
CA LYS A 390 4.26 35.85 23.76
C LYS A 390 3.30 35.56 24.90
N SER A 391 3.02 34.30 25.23
CA SER A 391 2.02 34.01 26.25
C SER A 391 2.57 34.19 27.68
N GLY A 392 1.67 34.51 28.61
CA GLY A 392 2.00 34.70 30.03
C GLY A 392 1.76 33.47 30.91
N ASP A 393 1.08 32.43 30.40
CA ASP A 393 0.66 31.26 31.21
C ASP A 393 1.77 30.22 31.33
N LYS A 394 2.47 30.20 32.46
CA LYS A 394 3.60 29.30 32.70
C LYS A 394 3.23 27.81 32.78
N GLU A 395 1.98 27.46 33.13
CA GLU A 395 1.60 26.09 33.48
C GLU A 395 1.51 25.14 32.27
N THR A 396 1.20 25.68 31.09
CA THR A 396 0.95 24.90 29.87
C THR A 396 1.99 25.11 28.77
N HIS A 397 2.89 26.09 28.91
CA HIS A 397 4.01 26.33 27.98
C HIS A 397 4.82 25.08 27.66
N SER A 398 5.13 24.27 28.68
CA SER A 398 5.85 23.01 28.55
C SER A 398 5.15 22.03 27.61
N ILE A 399 3.83 21.90 27.78
CA ILE A 399 3.00 21.02 26.94
C ILE A 399 3.03 21.54 25.50
N VAL A 400 2.78 22.84 25.30
CA VAL A 400 2.81 23.45 23.95
C VAL A 400 4.17 23.29 23.29
N LEU A 401 5.28 23.45 24.01
CA LEU A 401 6.64 23.27 23.45
C LEU A 401 6.84 21.85 22.97
N SER A 402 6.44 20.88 23.79
CA SER A 402 6.60 19.47 23.44
C SER A 402 5.76 19.08 22.22
N LEU A 403 4.52 19.54 22.16
CA LEU A 403 3.63 19.34 21.00
C LEU A 403 4.15 20.03 19.75
N PHE A 404 4.70 21.25 19.88
CA PHE A 404 5.32 21.98 18.78
C PHE A 404 6.54 21.24 18.22
N ALA A 405 7.42 20.75 19.07
CA ALA A 405 8.59 19.96 18.68
C ALA A 405 8.18 18.64 17.98
N GLY A 406 7.20 17.93 18.52
CA GLY A 406 6.67 16.71 17.90
C GLY A 406 5.95 16.96 16.58
N PHE A 407 5.18 18.06 16.49
CA PHE A 407 4.55 18.49 15.24
C PHE A 407 5.59 18.85 14.16
N ALA A 408 6.65 19.58 14.53
CA ALA A 408 7.73 19.90 13.58
C ALA A 408 8.45 18.63 13.10
N ALA A 409 8.71 17.67 13.98
CA ALA A 409 9.33 16.40 13.63
C ALA A 409 8.47 15.58 12.63
N VAL A 410 7.17 15.40 12.92
CA VAL A 410 6.27 14.66 12.01
C VAL A 410 6.09 15.40 10.68
N PHE A 411 6.06 16.73 10.69
CA PHE A 411 5.95 17.52 9.47
C PHE A 411 7.18 17.33 8.58
N ILE A 412 8.40 17.42 9.13
CA ILE A 412 9.63 17.17 8.37
C ILE A 412 9.63 15.74 7.80
N LEU A 413 9.28 14.74 8.61
CA LEU A 413 9.20 13.35 8.16
C LEU A 413 8.16 13.16 7.05
N SER A 414 7.02 13.85 7.12
CA SER A 414 5.99 13.80 6.07
C SER A 414 6.45 14.33 4.71
N LEU A 415 7.45 15.21 4.68
CA LEU A 415 8.03 15.73 3.44
C LEU A 415 9.05 14.78 2.83
N LEU A 416 9.58 13.85 3.63
CA LEU A 416 10.69 12.97 3.25
C LEU A 416 10.28 11.52 3.01
N PHE A 417 9.19 11.06 3.65
CA PHE A 417 8.74 9.67 3.62
C PHE A 417 7.27 9.55 3.21
N SER A 418 6.93 8.43 2.58
CA SER A 418 5.54 8.03 2.37
C SER A 418 4.87 7.80 3.72
N LEU A 419 3.64 8.27 3.87
CA LEU A 419 2.86 8.11 5.09
C LEU A 419 1.68 7.17 4.87
N ASN A 420 1.61 6.14 5.70
CA ASN A 420 0.41 5.31 5.78
C ASN A 420 -0.73 6.06 6.50
N SER A 421 -1.96 5.54 6.40
CA SER A 421 -3.15 6.16 6.99
C SER A 421 -3.04 6.38 8.50
N GLY A 422 -2.35 5.50 9.24
CA GLY A 422 -2.17 5.63 10.69
C GLY A 422 -1.26 6.81 11.08
N ILE A 423 -0.21 7.07 10.31
CA ILE A 423 0.70 8.19 10.56
C ILE A 423 0.11 9.52 10.08
N ILE A 424 -0.65 9.53 8.98
CA ILE A 424 -1.44 10.72 8.59
C ILE A 424 -2.39 11.12 9.72
N LEU A 425 -3.13 10.15 10.27
CA LEU A 425 -3.99 10.37 11.43
C LEU A 425 -3.20 10.95 12.61
N PHE A 426 -2.08 10.32 12.98
CA PHE A 426 -1.26 10.80 14.09
C PHE A 426 -0.73 12.23 13.86
N ALA A 427 -0.31 12.56 12.65
CA ALA A 427 0.12 13.91 12.28
C ALA A 427 -1.01 14.93 12.45
N VAL A 428 -2.24 14.58 12.09
CA VAL A 428 -3.43 15.41 12.33
C VAL A 428 -3.70 15.57 13.83
N LEU A 429 -3.58 14.49 14.62
CA LEU A 429 -3.78 14.53 16.07
C LEU A 429 -2.80 15.50 16.75
N ILE A 430 -1.49 15.33 16.49
CA ILE A 430 -0.47 16.15 17.14
C ILE A 430 -0.50 17.61 16.68
N SER A 431 -0.71 17.87 15.39
CA SER A 431 -0.81 19.24 14.85
C SER A 431 -2.05 19.96 15.38
N THR A 432 -3.21 19.31 15.37
CA THR A 432 -4.46 19.88 15.90
C THR A 432 -4.33 20.14 17.40
N PHE A 433 -3.68 19.25 18.15
CA PHE A 433 -3.47 19.45 19.58
C PHE A 433 -2.50 20.59 19.87
N ALA A 434 -1.39 20.68 19.13
CA ALA A 434 -0.41 21.76 19.25
C ALA A 434 -1.06 23.13 19.01
N VAL A 435 -1.80 23.26 17.90
CA VAL A 435 -2.47 24.50 17.51
C VAL A 435 -3.59 24.86 18.48
N SER A 436 -4.45 23.90 18.83
CA SER A 436 -5.56 24.17 19.75
C SER A 436 -5.02 24.61 21.11
N SER A 437 -3.96 23.97 21.61
CA SER A 437 -3.31 24.37 22.86
C SER A 437 -2.70 25.76 22.75
N ALA A 438 -2.01 26.08 21.65
CA ALA A 438 -1.46 27.41 21.41
C ALA A 438 -2.54 28.52 21.43
N ILE A 439 -3.71 28.26 20.83
CA ILE A 439 -4.84 29.20 20.83
C ILE A 439 -5.39 29.44 22.24
N ILE A 440 -5.47 28.40 23.08
CA ILE A 440 -5.94 28.55 24.48
C ILE A 440 -4.94 29.34 25.32
N VAL A 441 -3.66 29.12 25.10
CA VAL A 441 -2.57 29.73 25.89
C VAL A 441 -2.33 31.18 25.49
N TYR A 442 -2.67 31.56 24.26
CA TYR A 442 -2.56 32.93 23.76
C TYR A 442 -3.93 33.49 23.29
N PRO A 443 -4.90 33.68 24.19
CA PRO A 443 -6.29 33.98 23.82
C PRO A 443 -6.51 35.42 23.33
N GLU A 444 -5.65 36.37 23.69
CA GLU A 444 -5.82 37.82 23.44
C GLU A 444 -5.95 38.19 21.95
N LYS A 445 -5.60 37.29 21.04
CA LYS A 445 -5.71 37.50 19.59
C LYS A 445 -6.96 36.91 18.94
N PHE A 446 -7.74 36.09 19.63
CA PHE A 446 -8.77 35.28 18.99
C PHE A 446 -10.17 35.72 19.41
N ASN A 447 -10.91 36.25 18.44
CA ASN A 447 -12.30 36.63 18.64
C ASN A 447 -13.21 35.40 18.65
N SER A 448 -14.29 35.47 19.43
CA SER A 448 -15.36 34.47 19.41
C SER A 448 -16.60 35.04 18.73
N ILE A 449 -17.19 34.26 17.83
CA ILE A 449 -18.51 34.52 17.28
C ILE A 449 -19.51 33.85 18.21
N ASN A 450 -20.34 34.65 18.86
CA ASN A 450 -21.45 34.17 19.66
C ASN A 450 -22.70 34.11 18.79
N LEU A 451 -23.11 32.91 18.41
CA LEU A 451 -24.39 32.70 17.75
C LEU A 451 -25.44 32.55 18.85
N SER A 452 -26.20 33.61 19.13
CA SER A 452 -27.31 33.57 20.09
C SER A 452 -28.62 33.22 19.38
N PHE A 453 -29.32 32.21 19.87
CA PHE A 453 -30.51 31.66 19.21
C PHE A 453 -31.81 31.90 19.99
N ARG A 454 -31.73 32.57 21.15
CA ARG A 454 -32.88 32.87 22.02
C ARG A 454 -33.63 34.16 21.62
N THR A 455 -33.09 34.94 20.68
CA THR A 455 -33.55 36.31 20.40
C THR A 455 -34.61 36.41 19.30
N SER A 456 -34.80 35.40 18.43
CA SER A 456 -35.92 35.40 17.47
C SER A 456 -36.27 33.98 16.99
N PRO A 457 -37.57 33.68 16.72
CA PRO A 457 -38.01 32.40 16.16
C PRO A 457 -37.30 31.99 14.86
N LYS A 458 -36.86 32.96 14.04
CA LYS A 458 -36.12 32.71 12.80
C LYS A 458 -34.75 32.05 13.07
N TYR A 459 -34.08 32.44 14.15
CA TYR A 459 -32.79 31.87 14.55
C TYR A 459 -32.93 30.47 15.15
N ALA A 460 -34.01 30.20 15.88
CA ALA A 460 -34.32 28.87 16.37
C ALA A 460 -34.59 27.88 15.21
N LEU A 461 -35.31 28.32 14.17
CA LEU A 461 -35.56 27.52 12.96
C LEU A 461 -34.25 27.23 12.19
N ALA A 462 -33.41 28.25 11.99
CA ALA A 462 -32.11 28.09 11.33
C ALA A 462 -31.20 27.10 12.09
N LEU A 463 -31.21 27.16 13.43
CA LEU A 463 -30.44 26.24 14.26
C LEU A 463 -30.98 24.80 14.18
N ALA A 464 -32.30 24.62 14.21
CA ALA A 464 -32.92 23.31 14.02
C ALA A 464 -32.57 22.73 12.64
N ALA A 465 -32.54 23.55 11.60
CA ALA A 465 -32.11 23.15 10.27
C ALA A 465 -30.63 22.74 10.22
N ILE A 466 -29.73 23.54 10.81
CA ILE A 466 -28.29 23.22 10.92
C ILE A 466 -28.09 21.90 11.68
N PHE A 467 -28.77 21.73 12.81
CA PHE A 467 -28.72 20.50 13.59
C PHE A 467 -29.17 19.30 12.77
N LEU A 468 -30.33 19.40 12.11
CA LEU A 468 -30.86 18.32 11.29
C LEU A 468 -29.90 17.97 10.16
N CYS A 469 -29.28 18.96 9.50
CA CYS A 469 -28.29 18.75 8.45
C CYS A 469 -27.03 18.06 8.99
N VAL A 470 -26.48 18.51 10.13
CA VAL A 470 -25.30 17.90 10.76
C VAL A 470 -25.61 16.48 11.21
N SER A 471 -26.76 16.25 11.87
CA SER A 471 -27.18 14.92 12.31
C SER A 471 -27.42 13.99 11.13
N ALA A 472 -28.08 14.44 10.06
CA ALA A 472 -28.27 13.65 8.85
C ALA A 472 -26.93 13.30 8.19
N GLY A 473 -26.03 14.28 8.05
CA GLY A 473 -24.68 14.06 7.52
C GLY A 473 -23.88 13.07 8.36
N VAL A 474 -23.96 13.17 9.69
CA VAL A 474 -23.34 12.21 10.62
C VAL A 474 -23.91 10.81 10.42
N VAL A 475 -25.24 10.66 10.33
CA VAL A 475 -25.87 9.35 10.10
C VAL A 475 -25.43 8.74 8.77
N VAL A 476 -25.34 9.55 7.71
CA VAL A 476 -24.84 9.09 6.40
C VAL A 476 -23.38 8.63 6.49
N LEU A 477 -22.48 9.45 7.05
CA LEU A 477 -21.06 9.09 7.19
C LEU A 477 -20.87 7.87 8.09
N PHE A 478 -21.66 7.76 9.16
CA PHE A 478 -21.61 6.64 10.09
C PHE A 478 -22.07 5.33 9.44
N THR A 479 -23.19 5.36 8.71
CA THR A 479 -23.70 4.18 7.99
C THR A 479 -22.75 3.74 6.87
N LEU A 480 -22.18 4.68 6.12
CA LEU A 480 -21.12 4.39 5.14
C LEU A 480 -19.89 3.79 5.81
N GLY A 481 -19.46 4.37 6.94
CA GLY A 481 -18.35 3.87 7.74
C GLY A 481 -18.55 2.42 8.17
N ILE A 482 -19.67 2.12 8.83
CA ILE A 482 -19.97 0.75 9.29
C ILE A 482 -20.04 -0.22 8.11
N LYS A 483 -20.72 0.14 7.01
CA LYS A 483 -20.79 -0.72 5.82
C LYS A 483 -19.41 -1.00 5.25
N MET A 484 -18.54 0.00 5.16
CA MET A 484 -17.15 -0.17 4.71
C MET A 484 -16.37 -1.12 5.61
N TYR A 485 -16.46 -0.96 6.93
CA TYR A 485 -15.75 -1.82 7.87
C TYR A 485 -16.25 -3.26 7.82
N LEU A 486 -17.58 -3.46 7.79
CA LEU A 486 -18.18 -4.79 7.70
C LEU A 486 -17.89 -5.47 6.36
N ALA A 487 -17.91 -4.74 5.24
CA ALA A 487 -17.53 -5.28 3.95
C ALA A 487 -16.09 -5.81 3.98
N ASP A 488 -15.18 -5.02 4.55
CA ASP A 488 -13.77 -5.37 4.64
C ASP A 488 -13.48 -6.52 5.62
N ALA A 489 -14.30 -6.64 6.67
CA ALA A 489 -14.29 -7.80 7.55
C ALA A 489 -14.67 -9.09 6.79
N TYR A 490 -15.68 -9.04 5.92
CA TYR A 490 -16.01 -10.18 5.07
C TYR A 490 -14.90 -10.52 4.07
N VAL A 491 -14.17 -9.52 3.54
CA VAL A 491 -12.99 -9.81 2.71
C VAL A 491 -11.92 -10.54 3.51
N ASN A 492 -11.62 -10.10 4.73
CA ASN A 492 -10.66 -10.78 5.59
C ASN A 492 -11.12 -12.20 5.97
N GLU A 493 -12.42 -12.42 6.19
CA GLU A 493 -12.98 -13.77 6.34
C GLU A 493 -12.79 -14.61 5.07
N SER A 494 -12.98 -14.02 3.88
CA SER A 494 -12.79 -14.72 2.60
C SER A 494 -11.34 -15.19 2.39
N LEU A 495 -10.36 -14.45 2.93
CA LEU A 495 -8.94 -14.84 2.88
C LEU A 495 -8.62 -16.04 3.77
N ARG A 496 -9.48 -16.35 4.74
CA ARG A 496 -9.34 -17.46 5.70
C ARG A 496 -10.32 -18.59 5.42
N ALA A 497 -11.12 -18.47 4.36
CA ALA A 497 -12.13 -19.46 4.02
C ALA A 497 -11.46 -20.76 3.53
N PRO A 498 -11.93 -21.94 4.00
CA PRO A 498 -11.34 -23.23 3.64
C PRO A 498 -11.68 -23.66 2.20
N THR A 499 -12.81 -23.21 1.66
CA THR A 499 -13.27 -23.56 0.31
C THR A 499 -13.49 -22.33 -0.55
N LEU A 500 -13.43 -22.52 -1.87
CA LEU A 500 -13.61 -21.45 -2.84
C LEU A 500 -15.06 -20.92 -2.84
N GLU A 501 -16.03 -21.81 -2.62
CA GLU A 501 -17.45 -21.48 -2.51
C GLU A 501 -17.72 -20.60 -1.26
N GLU A 502 -17.12 -20.94 -0.11
CA GLU A 502 -17.23 -20.09 1.08
C GLU A 502 -16.54 -18.74 0.86
N LYS A 503 -15.36 -18.73 0.24
CA LYS A 503 -14.66 -17.50 -0.15
C LYS A 503 -15.56 -16.59 -0.99
N ILE A 504 -16.22 -17.13 -2.01
CA ILE A 504 -17.14 -16.38 -2.88
C ILE A 504 -18.32 -15.83 -2.09
N ALA A 505 -18.98 -16.64 -1.27
CA ALA A 505 -20.13 -16.20 -0.48
C ALA A 505 -19.77 -15.03 0.47
N LYS A 506 -18.55 -15.00 1.00
CA LYS A 506 -18.04 -13.88 1.81
C LYS A 506 -17.76 -12.64 0.96
N LEU A 507 -17.14 -12.81 -0.21
CA LEU A 507 -16.88 -11.71 -1.14
C LEU A 507 -18.18 -11.09 -1.70
N GLU A 508 -19.21 -11.88 -1.97
CA GLU A 508 -20.54 -11.41 -2.38
C GLU A 508 -21.17 -10.50 -1.31
N LYS A 509 -21.07 -10.90 -0.03
CA LYS A 509 -21.51 -10.06 1.10
C LYS A 509 -20.71 -8.76 1.19
N ALA A 510 -19.40 -8.82 0.97
CA ALA A 510 -18.54 -7.63 0.93
C ALA A 510 -18.98 -6.67 -0.20
N ALA A 511 -19.18 -7.20 -1.41
CA ALA A 511 -19.62 -6.45 -2.58
C ALA A 511 -21.04 -5.86 -2.41
N ALA A 512 -21.94 -6.56 -1.72
CA ALA A 512 -23.28 -6.04 -1.42
C ALA A 512 -23.25 -4.86 -0.43
N LEU A 513 -22.34 -4.88 0.55
CA LEU A 513 -22.19 -3.81 1.54
C LEU A 513 -21.48 -2.57 0.99
N ALA A 514 -20.50 -2.76 0.11
CA ALA A 514 -19.73 -1.68 -0.51
C ALA A 514 -19.60 -1.88 -2.04
N PRO A 515 -20.70 -1.66 -2.80
CA PRO A 515 -20.76 -1.95 -4.24
C PRO A 515 -19.94 -1.00 -5.12
N TYR A 516 -19.23 -0.06 -4.51
CA TYR A 516 -18.35 0.90 -5.18
C TYR A 516 -16.87 0.51 -5.09
N ARG A 517 -16.54 -0.67 -4.54
CA ARG A 517 -15.16 -1.17 -4.41
C ARG A 517 -14.82 -2.11 -5.55
N ASP A 518 -14.04 -1.62 -6.50
CA ASP A 518 -13.49 -2.35 -7.65
C ASP A 518 -12.80 -3.66 -7.25
N ILE A 519 -11.94 -3.62 -6.22
CA ILE A 519 -11.13 -4.78 -5.80
C ILE A 519 -11.98 -5.97 -5.33
N TYR A 520 -13.18 -5.74 -4.79
CA TYR A 520 -14.07 -6.83 -4.38
C TYR A 520 -14.60 -7.59 -5.58
N TYR A 521 -14.91 -6.86 -6.65
CA TYR A 521 -15.36 -7.45 -7.92
C TYR A 521 -14.22 -8.14 -8.66
N ILE A 522 -12.99 -7.63 -8.61
CA ILE A 522 -11.81 -8.34 -9.14
C ILE A 522 -11.61 -9.67 -8.41
N ASN A 523 -11.68 -9.66 -7.07
CA ASN A 523 -11.52 -10.88 -6.27
C ASN A 523 -12.63 -11.89 -6.53
N LEU A 524 -13.88 -11.44 -6.70
CA LEU A 524 -15.00 -12.29 -7.14
C LEU A 524 -14.75 -12.86 -8.52
N ALA A 525 -14.36 -12.01 -9.48
CA ALA A 525 -14.12 -12.42 -10.86
C ALA A 525 -13.05 -13.52 -10.95
N ASN A 526 -11.93 -13.34 -10.26
CA ASN A 526 -10.86 -14.35 -10.20
C ASN A 526 -11.33 -15.64 -9.50
N SER A 527 -12.13 -15.53 -8.43
CA SER A 527 -12.63 -16.70 -7.71
C SER A 527 -13.63 -17.51 -8.55
N TYR A 528 -14.52 -16.85 -9.30
CA TYR A 528 -15.40 -17.53 -10.25
C TYR A 528 -14.64 -18.13 -11.44
N MET A 529 -13.58 -17.47 -11.93
CA MET A 529 -12.74 -18.05 -12.98
C MET A 529 -12.08 -19.35 -12.50
N SER A 530 -11.56 -19.36 -11.27
CA SER A 530 -11.01 -20.59 -10.66
C SER A 530 -12.06 -21.70 -10.56
N LEU A 531 -13.32 -21.38 -10.20
CA LEU A 531 -14.41 -22.36 -10.22
C LEU A 531 -14.74 -22.84 -11.65
N ALA A 532 -14.80 -21.92 -12.61
CA ALA A 532 -15.08 -22.26 -14.00
C ALA A 532 -14.04 -23.25 -14.55
N ASN A 533 -12.75 -22.98 -14.32
CA ASN A 533 -11.67 -23.87 -14.74
C ASN A 533 -11.77 -25.26 -14.07
N ARG A 534 -12.06 -25.31 -12.77
CA ARG A 534 -12.25 -26.59 -12.04
C ARG A 534 -13.44 -27.39 -12.57
N GLN A 535 -14.55 -26.73 -12.90
CA GLN A 535 -15.74 -27.40 -13.42
C GLN A 535 -15.57 -27.83 -14.88
N ALA A 536 -14.84 -27.04 -15.68
CA ALA A 536 -14.47 -27.40 -17.04
C ALA A 536 -13.63 -28.68 -17.08
N GLN A 537 -12.64 -28.81 -16.18
CA GLN A 537 -11.85 -30.04 -16.03
C GLN A 537 -12.71 -31.27 -15.66
N ASN A 538 -13.75 -31.05 -14.87
CA ASN A 538 -14.68 -32.12 -14.45
C ASN A 538 -15.82 -32.37 -15.48
N ASN A 539 -15.77 -31.76 -16.67
CA ASN A 539 -16.83 -31.82 -17.69
C ASN A 539 -18.24 -31.44 -17.17
N ASN A 540 -18.32 -30.57 -16.16
CA ASN A 540 -19.59 -30.13 -15.58
C ASN A 540 -20.10 -28.86 -16.29
N GLN A 541 -21.36 -28.88 -16.74
CA GLN A 541 -22.01 -27.78 -17.47
C GLN A 541 -22.11 -26.46 -16.66
N ASP A 542 -21.99 -26.51 -15.33
CA ASP A 542 -21.98 -25.32 -14.47
C ASP A 542 -20.82 -24.35 -14.79
N PHE A 543 -19.77 -24.80 -15.49
CA PHE A 543 -18.63 -23.97 -15.83
C PHE A 543 -19.03 -22.70 -16.62
N GLN A 544 -20.04 -22.78 -17.50
CA GLN A 544 -20.49 -21.64 -18.30
C GLN A 544 -21.11 -20.54 -17.44
N ASN A 545 -21.82 -20.92 -16.38
CA ASN A 545 -22.41 -19.97 -15.43
C ASN A 545 -21.31 -19.25 -14.64
N TYR A 546 -20.35 -20.00 -14.08
CA TYR A 546 -19.23 -19.40 -13.35
C TYR A 546 -18.35 -18.52 -14.24
N LEU A 547 -18.12 -18.93 -15.49
CA LEU A 547 -17.40 -18.11 -16.47
C LEU A 547 -18.12 -16.78 -16.73
N SER A 548 -19.45 -16.83 -16.90
CA SER A 548 -20.29 -15.64 -17.09
C SER A 548 -20.23 -14.72 -15.86
N MET A 549 -20.32 -15.27 -14.65
CA MET A 549 -20.19 -14.51 -13.40
C MET A 549 -18.79 -13.89 -13.27
N SER A 550 -17.74 -14.59 -13.68
CA SER A 550 -16.38 -14.05 -13.70
C SER A 550 -16.28 -12.80 -14.57
N ILE A 551 -16.75 -12.89 -15.81
CA ILE A 551 -16.74 -11.79 -16.78
C ILE A 551 -17.60 -10.62 -16.29
N GLU A 552 -18.79 -10.87 -15.74
CA GLU A 552 -19.68 -9.82 -15.24
C GLU A 552 -19.05 -9.05 -14.08
N ASN A 553 -18.45 -9.75 -13.11
CA ASN A 553 -17.76 -9.11 -12.01
C ASN A 553 -16.51 -8.34 -12.49
N GLY A 554 -15.75 -8.87 -13.46
CA GLY A 554 -14.63 -8.15 -14.06
C GLY A 554 -15.07 -6.86 -14.76
N LYS A 555 -16.16 -6.90 -15.54
CA LYS A 555 -16.77 -5.71 -16.16
C LYS A 555 -17.19 -4.69 -15.11
N LYS A 556 -17.83 -5.13 -14.04
CA LYS A 556 -18.26 -4.25 -12.94
C LYS A 556 -17.08 -3.55 -12.25
N ALA A 557 -15.94 -4.24 -12.09
CA ALA A 557 -14.73 -3.61 -11.58
C ALA A 557 -14.24 -2.47 -12.49
N VAL A 558 -14.24 -2.69 -13.81
CA VAL A 558 -13.87 -1.67 -14.81
C VAL A 558 -14.90 -0.53 -14.87
N GLU A 559 -16.19 -0.81 -14.74
CA GLU A 559 -17.24 0.22 -14.65
C GLU A 559 -17.02 1.14 -13.44
N ILE A 560 -16.60 0.58 -12.30
CA ILE A 560 -16.31 1.34 -11.09
C ILE A 560 -15.06 2.19 -11.22
N ALA A 561 -13.99 1.64 -11.83
CA ALA A 561 -12.67 2.27 -11.92
C ALA A 561 -12.08 2.17 -13.34
N PRO A 562 -12.65 2.85 -14.35
CA PRO A 562 -12.28 2.66 -15.75
C PRO A 562 -10.85 3.14 -16.06
N ASN A 563 -10.35 4.10 -15.30
CA ASN A 563 -9.00 4.66 -15.45
C ASN A 563 -7.94 3.94 -14.61
N LYS A 564 -8.26 2.77 -14.03
CA LYS A 564 -7.30 2.00 -13.25
C LYS A 564 -6.71 0.88 -14.09
N ALA A 565 -5.39 0.94 -14.35
CA ALA A 565 -4.70 -0.03 -15.19
C ALA A 565 -4.91 -1.47 -14.71
N SER A 566 -4.86 -1.70 -13.39
CA SER A 566 -5.06 -3.04 -12.81
C SER A 566 -6.46 -3.62 -13.02
N CYS A 567 -7.51 -2.79 -13.12
CA CYS A 567 -8.86 -3.27 -13.40
C CYS A 567 -9.00 -3.72 -14.85
N ASN A 568 -8.47 -2.93 -15.78
CA ASN A 568 -8.48 -3.26 -17.20
C ASN A 568 -7.62 -4.50 -17.48
N GLU A 569 -6.44 -4.60 -16.86
CA GLU A 569 -5.56 -5.76 -16.97
C GLU A 569 -6.23 -7.04 -16.43
N ALA A 570 -6.90 -6.96 -15.27
CA ALA A 570 -7.62 -8.11 -14.71
C ALA A 570 -8.74 -8.59 -15.63
N LEU A 571 -9.52 -7.68 -16.21
CA LEU A 571 -10.57 -8.04 -17.16
C LEU A 571 -10.00 -8.57 -18.48
N ALA A 572 -8.90 -8.02 -18.97
CA ALA A 572 -8.19 -8.52 -20.14
C ALA A 572 -7.74 -9.98 -19.93
N LEU A 573 -7.14 -10.27 -18.78
CA LEU A 573 -6.72 -11.62 -18.43
C LEU A 573 -7.91 -12.59 -18.28
N ILE A 574 -9.03 -12.13 -17.74
CA ILE A 574 -10.27 -12.93 -17.69
C ILE A 574 -10.73 -13.30 -19.10
N TYR A 575 -10.73 -12.35 -20.04
CA TYR A 575 -11.09 -12.61 -21.43
C TYR A 575 -10.08 -13.52 -22.14
N GLU A 576 -8.78 -13.32 -21.91
CA GLU A 576 -7.72 -14.18 -22.42
C GLU A 576 -7.94 -15.64 -21.97
N ASN A 577 -8.17 -15.86 -20.67
CA ASN A 577 -8.48 -17.19 -20.12
C ASN A 577 -9.83 -17.73 -20.60
N SER A 578 -10.78 -16.87 -20.95
CA SER A 578 -12.09 -17.27 -21.47
C SER A 578 -12.03 -17.73 -22.93
N SER A 579 -10.94 -17.46 -23.65
CA SER A 579 -10.80 -17.76 -25.09
C SER A 579 -10.88 -19.24 -25.43
N PHE A 580 -10.52 -20.12 -24.50
CA PHE A 580 -10.70 -21.57 -24.63
C PHE A 580 -12.18 -21.97 -24.74
N TYR A 581 -13.09 -21.13 -24.26
CA TYR A 581 -14.51 -21.45 -24.12
C TYR A 581 -15.43 -20.55 -24.95
N ILE A 582 -15.00 -19.30 -25.22
CA ILE A 582 -15.82 -18.26 -25.83
C ILE A 582 -15.16 -17.74 -27.09
N ARG A 583 -15.86 -17.89 -28.22
CA ARG A 583 -15.47 -17.27 -29.48
C ARG A 583 -15.52 -15.75 -29.38
N GLY A 584 -14.48 -15.07 -29.86
CA GLY A 584 -14.39 -13.61 -29.80
C GLY A 584 -13.77 -13.05 -28.52
N ALA A 585 -13.38 -13.91 -27.55
CA ALA A 585 -12.84 -13.43 -26.28
C ALA A 585 -11.44 -12.81 -26.41
N LEU A 586 -10.65 -13.23 -27.40
CA LEU A 586 -9.32 -12.68 -27.66
C LEU A 586 -9.40 -11.21 -28.11
N GLU A 587 -10.40 -10.83 -28.89
CA GLU A 587 -10.65 -9.45 -29.32
C GLU A 587 -11.00 -8.54 -28.14
N TRP A 588 -11.78 -9.07 -27.17
CA TRP A 588 -12.07 -8.36 -25.93
C TRP A 588 -10.81 -8.23 -25.07
N ALA A 589 -10.01 -9.30 -24.94
CA ALA A 589 -8.74 -9.27 -24.22
C ALA A 589 -7.81 -8.21 -24.81
N GLU A 590 -7.65 -8.18 -26.13
CA GLU A 590 -6.86 -7.19 -26.87
C GLU A 590 -7.33 -5.76 -26.57
N THR A 591 -8.64 -5.52 -26.59
CA THR A 591 -9.23 -4.21 -26.28
C THR A 591 -8.81 -3.70 -24.90
N TYR A 592 -8.93 -4.55 -23.87
CA TYR A 592 -8.60 -4.17 -22.49
C TYR A 592 -7.08 -4.14 -22.23
N TYR A 593 -6.27 -4.94 -22.93
CA TYR A 593 -4.82 -4.83 -22.87
C TYR A 593 -4.31 -3.54 -23.55
N ASN A 594 -4.89 -3.15 -24.69
CA ASN A 594 -4.63 -1.85 -25.30
C ASN A 594 -4.99 -0.72 -24.33
N LYS A 595 -6.14 -0.83 -23.64
CA LYS A 595 -6.51 0.15 -22.61
C LYS A 595 -5.52 0.18 -21.44
N THR A 596 -5.00 -0.97 -21.06
CA THR A 596 -3.95 -1.07 -20.02
C THR A 596 -2.66 -0.41 -20.48
N ALA A 597 -2.24 -0.61 -21.73
CA ALA A 597 -1.08 0.05 -22.33
C ALA A 597 -1.30 1.58 -22.43
N GLU A 598 -2.52 2.07 -22.64
CA GLU A 598 -2.80 3.51 -22.57
C GLU A 598 -2.63 4.09 -21.15
N LEU A 599 -3.07 3.34 -20.13
CA LEU A 599 -3.07 3.78 -18.73
C LEU A 599 -1.71 3.58 -18.04
N ASP A 600 -0.91 2.63 -18.51
CA ASP A 600 0.42 2.27 -17.99
C ASP A 600 1.43 2.17 -19.16
N PRO A 601 1.70 3.27 -19.90
CA PRO A 601 2.37 3.25 -21.20
C PRO A 601 3.82 2.77 -21.18
N ASN A 602 4.46 2.84 -20.02
CA ASN A 602 5.82 2.37 -19.83
C ASN A 602 5.86 0.98 -19.17
N ASN A 603 4.75 0.29 -18.96
CA ASN A 603 4.78 -1.09 -18.52
C ASN A 603 4.99 -2.03 -19.72
N PRO A 604 6.00 -2.92 -19.70
CA PRO A 604 6.17 -3.90 -20.77
C PRO A 604 5.10 -5.00 -20.79
N THR A 605 4.47 -5.32 -19.64
CA THR A 605 3.57 -6.47 -19.49
C THR A 605 2.37 -6.45 -20.44
N PRO A 606 1.64 -5.33 -20.62
CA PRO A 606 0.52 -5.29 -21.57
C PRO A 606 0.93 -5.62 -23.01
N TYR A 607 2.13 -5.22 -23.43
CA TYR A 607 2.64 -5.50 -24.78
C TYR A 607 3.01 -6.99 -24.96
N VAL A 608 3.61 -7.61 -23.93
CA VAL A 608 3.83 -9.07 -23.92
C VAL A 608 2.50 -9.80 -24.02
N ARG A 609 1.47 -9.37 -23.28
CA ARG A 609 0.14 -9.98 -23.32
C ARG A 609 -0.55 -9.78 -24.66
N LEU A 610 -0.47 -8.59 -25.27
CA LEU A 610 -0.96 -8.36 -26.64
C LEU A 610 -0.28 -9.28 -27.64
N ALA A 611 1.04 -9.48 -27.53
CA ALA A 611 1.76 -10.41 -28.39
C ALA A 611 1.25 -11.86 -28.25
N LEU A 612 1.02 -12.31 -27.02
CA LEU A 612 0.45 -13.64 -26.74
C LEU A 612 -0.98 -13.77 -27.30
N VAL A 613 -1.80 -12.73 -27.17
CA VAL A 613 -3.14 -12.70 -27.76
C VAL A 613 -3.06 -12.82 -29.29
N SER A 614 -2.18 -12.07 -29.96
CA SER A 614 -1.98 -12.20 -31.41
C SER A 614 -1.47 -13.60 -31.79
N MET A 615 -0.54 -14.20 -31.04
CA MET A 615 -0.10 -15.59 -31.26
C MET A 615 -1.25 -16.60 -31.10
N ALA A 616 -2.12 -16.41 -30.11
CA ALA A 616 -3.29 -17.26 -29.92
C ALA A 616 -4.27 -17.13 -31.10
N ARG A 617 -4.50 -15.92 -31.61
CA ARG A 617 -5.33 -15.69 -32.81
C ARG A 617 -4.72 -16.36 -34.05
N ALA A 618 -3.41 -16.25 -34.24
CA ALA A 618 -2.70 -16.92 -35.33
C ALA A 618 -2.87 -18.44 -35.31
N ARG A 619 -2.95 -19.07 -34.13
CA ARG A 619 -3.16 -20.52 -33.98
C ARG A 619 -4.60 -20.96 -34.30
N LEU A 620 -5.57 -20.06 -34.11
CA LEU A 620 -6.98 -20.32 -34.41
C LEU A 620 -7.33 -20.05 -35.87
N GLU A 621 -6.48 -19.31 -36.59
CA GLU A 621 -6.74 -18.92 -37.96
C GLU A 621 -6.35 -20.01 -38.97
N SER A 622 -7.21 -20.20 -39.97
CA SER A 622 -7.01 -21.17 -41.04
C SER A 622 -6.41 -20.54 -42.30
N ASP A 623 -6.66 -19.24 -42.54
CA ASP A 623 -6.04 -18.52 -43.64
C ASP A 623 -4.56 -18.22 -43.35
N GLN A 624 -3.70 -18.57 -44.30
CA GLN A 624 -2.25 -18.44 -44.12
C GLN A 624 -1.80 -16.97 -44.06
N ALA A 625 -2.46 -16.06 -44.80
CA ALA A 625 -2.09 -14.65 -44.80
C ALA A 625 -2.53 -13.96 -43.51
N GLU A 626 -3.71 -14.30 -42.98
CA GLU A 626 -4.16 -13.80 -41.68
C GLU A 626 -3.32 -14.37 -40.52
N LYS A 627 -2.96 -15.65 -40.59
CA LYS A 627 -2.01 -16.26 -39.64
C LYS A 627 -0.68 -15.52 -39.62
N GLU A 628 -0.10 -15.26 -40.79
CA GLU A 628 1.16 -14.51 -40.89
C GLU A 628 1.02 -13.07 -40.39
N TYR A 629 -0.10 -12.40 -40.67
CA TYR A 629 -0.41 -11.07 -40.14
C TYR A 629 -0.37 -11.05 -38.60
N PHE A 630 -1.05 -11.99 -37.94
CA PHE A 630 -1.09 -12.05 -36.48
C PHE A 630 0.28 -12.39 -35.87
N ILE A 631 1.08 -13.24 -36.52
CA ILE A 631 2.44 -13.53 -36.06
C ILE A 631 3.33 -12.28 -36.17
N GLN A 632 3.23 -11.53 -37.27
CA GLN A 632 3.96 -10.27 -37.44
C GLN A 632 3.50 -9.20 -36.42
N GLU A 633 2.21 -9.16 -36.11
CA GLU A 633 1.69 -8.31 -35.04
C GLU A 633 2.28 -8.71 -33.68
N ALA A 634 2.37 -10.01 -33.38
CA ALA A 634 3.00 -10.49 -32.15
C ALA A 634 4.47 -10.07 -32.06
N ILE A 635 5.24 -10.23 -33.14
CA ILE A 635 6.65 -9.78 -33.22
C ILE A 635 6.75 -8.29 -32.90
N LYS A 636 5.91 -7.46 -33.51
CA LYS A 636 5.86 -6.01 -33.25
C LYS A 636 5.55 -5.71 -31.77
N LYS A 637 4.61 -6.45 -31.16
CA LYS A 637 4.26 -6.26 -29.75
C LYS A 637 5.37 -6.72 -28.80
N TYR A 638 6.12 -7.77 -29.14
CA TYR A 638 7.34 -8.11 -28.41
C TYR A 638 8.41 -7.02 -28.55
N ASP A 639 8.57 -6.41 -29.72
CA ASP A 639 9.48 -5.27 -29.90
C ASP A 639 9.07 -4.05 -29.07
N GLU A 640 7.77 -3.74 -28.99
CA GLU A 640 7.25 -2.70 -28.10
C GLU A 640 7.57 -3.03 -26.62
N ALA A 641 7.39 -4.29 -26.19
CA ALA A 641 7.74 -4.73 -24.83
C ALA A 641 9.24 -4.59 -24.54
N ILE A 642 10.10 -5.00 -25.48
CA ILE A 642 11.57 -4.89 -25.37
C ILE A 642 11.99 -3.42 -25.33
N ALA A 643 11.34 -2.55 -26.11
CA ALA A 643 11.58 -1.11 -26.06
C ALA A 643 11.19 -0.50 -24.70
N LYS A 644 10.20 -1.07 -24.00
CA LYS A 644 9.87 -0.67 -22.62
C LYS A 644 10.85 -1.23 -21.60
N LYS A 645 11.37 -2.45 -21.80
CA LYS A 645 12.34 -3.10 -20.92
C LYS A 645 13.27 -3.99 -21.72
N SER A 646 14.50 -3.51 -21.97
CA SER A 646 15.47 -4.17 -22.87
C SER A 646 16.03 -5.49 -22.34
N ASP A 647 15.94 -5.72 -21.03
CA ASP A 647 16.37 -6.91 -20.30
C ASP A 647 15.17 -7.80 -19.90
N LEU A 648 14.09 -7.80 -20.69
CA LEU A 648 12.93 -8.66 -20.45
C LEU A 648 13.05 -9.99 -21.20
N ALA A 649 13.66 -11.00 -20.56
CA ALA A 649 13.91 -12.32 -21.18
C ALA A 649 12.65 -12.96 -21.79
N ALA A 650 11.51 -12.87 -21.10
CA ALA A 650 10.24 -13.42 -21.58
C ALA A 650 9.77 -12.83 -22.93
N ALA A 651 10.11 -11.56 -23.22
CA ALA A 651 9.74 -10.94 -24.51
C ALA A 651 10.63 -11.46 -25.65
N TYR A 652 11.93 -11.65 -25.42
CA TYR A 652 12.82 -12.27 -26.42
C TYR A 652 12.46 -13.74 -26.68
N TYR A 653 12.11 -14.48 -25.63
CA TYR A 653 11.62 -15.85 -25.75
C TYR A 653 10.30 -15.91 -26.54
N GLY A 654 9.33 -15.06 -26.21
CA GLY A 654 8.08 -14.99 -26.98
C GLY A 654 8.34 -14.61 -28.46
N LYS A 655 9.27 -13.69 -28.70
CA LYS A 655 9.69 -13.30 -30.06
C LYS A 655 10.36 -14.46 -30.81
N SER A 656 11.18 -15.29 -30.16
CA SER A 656 11.76 -16.48 -30.80
C SER A 656 10.70 -17.49 -31.21
N VAL A 657 9.69 -17.73 -30.36
CA VAL A 657 8.56 -18.61 -30.68
C VAL A 657 7.76 -18.06 -31.88
N ALA A 658 7.59 -16.74 -31.98
CA ALA A 658 6.94 -16.11 -33.13
C ALA A 658 7.74 -16.32 -34.44
N TYR A 659 9.07 -16.14 -34.42
CA TYR A 659 9.93 -16.42 -35.58
C TYR A 659 9.96 -17.90 -35.96
N GLU A 660 10.01 -18.81 -34.98
CA GLU A 660 9.92 -20.26 -35.22
C GLU A 660 8.59 -20.61 -35.93
N SER A 661 7.49 -19.92 -35.58
CA SER A 661 6.17 -20.15 -36.19
C SER A 661 6.07 -19.74 -37.66
N ILE A 662 6.99 -18.90 -38.16
CA ILE A 662 7.15 -18.55 -39.59
C ILE A 662 8.38 -19.22 -40.22
N ALA A 663 8.96 -20.23 -39.54
CA ALA A 663 10.13 -20.98 -39.95
C ALA A 663 11.42 -20.15 -40.13
N ASP A 664 11.49 -18.96 -39.53
CA ASP A 664 12.72 -18.15 -39.47
C ASP A 664 13.57 -18.59 -38.27
N ASN A 665 14.23 -19.73 -38.44
CA ASN A 665 15.02 -20.38 -37.39
C ASN A 665 16.25 -19.56 -36.99
N ASP A 666 16.80 -18.75 -37.89
CA ASP A 666 18.00 -17.96 -37.62
C ASP A 666 17.67 -16.81 -36.67
N GLU A 667 16.60 -16.06 -36.94
CA GLU A 667 16.11 -15.02 -36.02
C GLU A 667 15.60 -15.64 -34.71
N SER A 668 14.89 -16.78 -34.78
CA SER A 668 14.45 -17.48 -33.57
C SER A 668 15.61 -17.80 -32.63
N ILE A 669 16.69 -18.39 -33.16
CA ILE A 669 17.91 -18.67 -32.39
C ILE A 669 18.54 -17.37 -31.86
N GLU A 670 18.58 -16.29 -32.64
CA GLU A 670 19.13 -15.01 -32.18
C GLU A 670 18.36 -14.44 -30.97
N GLN A 671 17.03 -14.39 -31.05
CA GLN A 671 16.22 -13.86 -29.95
C GLN A 671 16.30 -14.78 -28.72
N LEU A 672 16.30 -16.10 -28.92
CA LEU A 672 16.40 -17.04 -27.81
C LEU A 672 17.77 -16.98 -27.11
N LYS A 673 18.86 -16.75 -27.85
CA LYS A 673 20.18 -16.43 -27.27
C LYS A 673 20.10 -15.23 -26.33
N LYS A 674 19.42 -14.15 -26.73
CA LYS A 674 19.26 -12.96 -25.88
C LYS A 674 18.50 -13.30 -24.60
N ALA A 675 17.42 -14.09 -24.69
CA ALA A 675 16.69 -14.57 -23.52
C ALA A 675 17.59 -15.35 -22.55
N VAL A 676 18.41 -16.29 -23.05
CA VAL A 676 19.38 -17.06 -22.25
C VAL A 676 20.47 -16.16 -21.65
N ILE A 677 20.94 -15.14 -22.36
CA ILE A 677 21.97 -14.23 -21.84
C ILE A 677 21.44 -13.39 -20.67
N ILE A 678 20.18 -12.95 -20.75
CA ILE A 678 19.49 -12.15 -19.73
C ILE A 678 19.17 -13.01 -18.51
N ASP A 679 18.59 -14.20 -18.72
CA ASP A 679 18.22 -15.13 -17.66
C ASP A 679 18.95 -16.47 -17.82
N ARG A 680 20.24 -16.46 -17.45
CA ARG A 680 21.16 -17.61 -17.62
C ARG A 680 20.79 -18.84 -16.82
N ASN A 681 20.05 -18.65 -15.74
CA ASN A 681 19.66 -19.73 -14.84
C ASN A 681 18.40 -20.45 -15.34
N ASN A 682 17.62 -19.82 -16.22
CA ASN A 682 16.44 -20.43 -16.81
C ASN A 682 16.81 -21.66 -17.64
N ILE A 683 16.39 -22.83 -17.17
CA ILE A 683 16.70 -24.10 -17.83
C ILE A 683 15.86 -24.24 -19.10
N ASN A 684 14.61 -23.79 -19.08
CA ASN A 684 13.71 -23.88 -20.23
C ASN A 684 14.28 -23.11 -21.42
N TYR A 685 14.76 -21.87 -21.23
CA TYR A 685 15.38 -21.12 -22.33
C TYR A 685 16.64 -21.79 -22.89
N ARG A 686 17.46 -22.39 -22.03
CA ARG A 686 18.67 -23.13 -22.45
C ARG A 686 18.31 -24.40 -23.21
N PHE A 687 17.30 -25.12 -22.74
CA PHE A 687 16.80 -26.33 -23.37
C PHE A 687 16.25 -26.03 -24.75
N GLU A 688 15.38 -25.02 -24.85
CA GLU A 688 14.80 -24.54 -26.10
C GLU A 688 15.88 -24.08 -27.09
N LEU A 689 16.94 -23.43 -26.61
CA LEU A 689 18.07 -23.04 -27.47
C LEU A 689 18.83 -24.25 -28.00
N GLY A 690 19.06 -25.26 -27.15
CA GLY A 690 19.64 -26.53 -27.56
C GLY A 690 18.77 -27.25 -28.59
N ARG A 691 17.44 -27.24 -28.41
CA ARG A 691 16.45 -27.78 -29.36
C ARG A 691 16.54 -27.10 -30.71
N LEU A 692 16.57 -25.77 -30.76
CA LEU A 692 16.66 -25.03 -32.03
C LEU A 692 17.98 -25.29 -32.77
N TYR A 693 19.11 -25.29 -32.06
CA TYR A 693 20.40 -25.65 -32.66
C TYR A 693 20.41 -27.08 -33.19
N PHE A 694 19.87 -28.02 -32.42
CA PHE A 694 19.76 -29.41 -32.86
C PHE A 694 18.92 -29.50 -34.14
N ASN A 695 17.75 -28.87 -34.17
CA ASN A 695 16.86 -28.88 -35.33
C ASN A 695 17.53 -28.27 -36.57
N ARG A 696 18.23 -27.12 -36.43
CA ARG A 696 18.97 -26.48 -37.53
C ARG A 696 20.15 -27.33 -37.99
N GLY A 697 20.84 -27.99 -37.06
CA GLY A 697 22.01 -28.84 -37.34
C GLY A 697 21.71 -30.20 -37.98
N VAL A 698 20.47 -30.69 -37.89
CA VAL A 698 20.07 -32.03 -38.40
C VAL A 698 19.51 -32.00 -39.83
N VAL A 699 18.97 -30.86 -40.30
CA VAL A 699 18.31 -30.66 -41.60
C VAL A 699 17.56 -31.89 -42.16
N GLN A 700 16.42 -32.20 -41.54
CA GLN A 700 15.14 -32.39 -42.25
C GLN A 700 14.04 -31.71 -41.39
N PRO A 701 13.03 -31.05 -42.01
CA PRO A 701 12.20 -30.03 -41.34
C PRO A 701 11.16 -30.51 -40.31
N ASN A 702 11.17 -31.79 -39.89
CA ASN A 702 10.08 -32.36 -39.10
C ASN A 702 10.57 -33.06 -37.81
N LEU A 703 11.02 -32.26 -36.84
CA LEU A 703 10.89 -32.60 -35.42
C LEU A 703 9.88 -31.63 -34.81
N SER A 704 8.61 -31.79 -35.20
CA SER A 704 7.49 -31.15 -34.50
C SER A 704 7.08 -32.00 -33.30
N GLN A 705 6.66 -31.31 -32.23
CA GLN A 705 6.10 -31.81 -30.96
C GLN A 705 7.16 -32.27 -29.94
N THR A 706 7.16 -31.90 -28.65
CA THR A 706 6.07 -31.45 -27.76
C THR A 706 6.69 -30.77 -26.52
N ALA A 707 7.10 -29.50 -26.64
CA ALA A 707 7.55 -28.70 -25.48
C ALA A 707 6.67 -27.45 -25.24
N ALA A 708 5.72 -27.19 -26.15
CA ALA A 708 4.92 -25.97 -26.14
C ALA A 708 3.68 -26.00 -25.23
N GLU A 709 3.38 -27.12 -24.56
CA GLU A 709 2.17 -27.22 -23.73
C GLU A 709 2.35 -26.75 -22.27
N GLU A 710 3.59 -26.58 -21.78
CA GLU A 710 3.81 -26.10 -20.42
C GLU A 710 4.43 -24.71 -20.36
N ILE A 711 3.72 -23.72 -20.91
CA ILE A 711 3.88 -22.34 -20.46
C ILE A 711 2.51 -21.75 -20.14
N THR A 712 1.88 -22.32 -19.12
CA THR A 712 0.84 -21.63 -18.36
C THR A 712 1.03 -21.94 -16.87
N ILE A 713 1.80 -21.07 -16.21
CA ILE A 713 1.85 -20.81 -14.75
C ILE A 713 1.57 -22.03 -13.86
N GLY A 714 2.63 -22.69 -13.39
CA GLY A 714 2.62 -23.57 -12.24
C GLY A 714 4.02 -24.09 -11.94
N GLU A 715 4.57 -23.73 -10.78
CA GLU A 715 5.67 -24.49 -10.17
C GLU A 715 5.09 -25.83 -9.72
N ASN A 716 5.00 -26.81 -10.61
CA ASN A 716 4.82 -28.21 -10.25
C ASN A 716 5.79 -29.04 -11.06
N GLU A 717 6.72 -29.67 -10.35
CA GLU A 717 7.57 -30.74 -10.81
C GLU A 717 6.71 -32.01 -10.97
N GLU A 718 6.16 -32.27 -12.15
CA GLU A 718 5.75 -33.63 -12.53
C GLU A 718 6.60 -34.08 -13.72
N ASP A 719 7.45 -35.07 -13.46
CA ASP A 719 8.37 -35.69 -14.40
C ASP A 719 7.61 -36.61 -15.39
N GLU A 720 6.98 -36.04 -16.43
CA GLU A 720 6.51 -36.80 -17.60
C GLU A 720 7.37 -36.53 -18.85
N LEU A 721 7.66 -37.59 -19.60
CA LEU A 721 8.40 -37.54 -20.86
C LEU A 721 7.50 -37.00 -21.97
N SER A 722 7.69 -35.74 -22.37
CA SER A 722 6.83 -35.10 -23.38
C SER A 722 7.31 -35.28 -24.83
N VAL A 723 8.28 -36.15 -25.13
CA VAL A 723 8.90 -36.22 -26.48
C VAL A 723 8.63 -37.56 -27.17
N GLU A 724 7.78 -37.55 -28.20
CA GLU A 724 7.63 -38.66 -29.16
C GLU A 724 8.41 -38.39 -30.45
N ALA A 725 9.16 -39.38 -30.95
CA ALA A 725 9.93 -39.23 -32.18
C ALA A 725 9.23 -39.84 -33.40
N SER A 726 9.08 -39.05 -34.46
CA SER A 726 8.72 -39.53 -35.80
C SER A 726 9.95 -40.07 -36.55
N GLN A 727 9.96 -41.39 -36.76
CA GLN A 727 10.79 -42.21 -37.68
C GLN A 727 12.29 -42.44 -37.34
N PRO A 728 12.78 -43.69 -37.42
CA PRO A 728 14.20 -44.02 -37.28
C PRO A 728 14.98 -43.64 -38.56
N ALA A 729 15.83 -42.60 -38.49
CA ALA A 729 16.69 -42.20 -39.61
C ALA A 729 17.95 -43.09 -39.68
N THR A 730 18.14 -43.75 -40.83
CA THR A 730 19.15 -44.80 -41.08
C THR A 730 20.52 -44.31 -41.59
N SER A 731 20.91 -43.05 -41.35
CA SER A 731 22.25 -42.57 -41.71
C SER A 731 22.81 -41.57 -40.70
N ALA A 732 24.03 -41.83 -40.21
CA ALA A 732 24.75 -40.93 -39.31
C ALA A 732 25.06 -39.59 -40.01
N ILE A 733 24.82 -38.48 -39.33
CA ILE A 733 25.09 -37.12 -39.83
C ILE A 733 26.46 -36.63 -39.36
N SER A 734 27.13 -35.82 -40.18
CA SER A 734 28.41 -35.21 -39.81
C SER A 734 28.24 -34.12 -38.76
N ARG A 735 29.12 -34.10 -37.76
CA ARG A 735 29.14 -33.09 -36.71
C ARG A 735 29.34 -31.69 -37.32
N ASN A 736 28.54 -30.73 -36.88
CA ASN A 736 28.63 -29.32 -37.28
C ASN A 736 28.60 -28.42 -36.02
N GLU A 737 28.77 -27.11 -36.24
CA GLU A 737 28.80 -26.13 -35.16
C GLU A 737 27.52 -26.12 -34.32
N ASP A 738 26.35 -26.19 -34.96
CA ASP A 738 25.06 -26.18 -34.26
C ASP A 738 24.87 -27.43 -33.39
N LEU A 739 25.26 -28.62 -33.86
CA LEU A 739 25.21 -29.84 -33.06
C LEU A 739 26.18 -29.79 -31.87
N ASN A 740 27.31 -29.10 -32.00
CA ASN A 740 28.21 -28.85 -30.87
C ASN A 740 27.58 -27.91 -29.83
N LEU A 741 26.92 -26.84 -30.29
CA LEU A 741 26.24 -25.89 -29.43
C LEU A 741 25.01 -26.52 -28.73
N ALA A 742 24.27 -27.38 -29.43
CA ALA A 742 23.19 -28.17 -28.87
C ALA A 742 23.67 -29.12 -27.77
N GLU A 743 24.74 -29.90 -28.04
CA GLU A 743 25.35 -30.78 -27.03
C GLU A 743 25.82 -30.00 -25.80
N GLN A 744 26.48 -28.84 -26.00
CA GLN A 744 26.89 -27.98 -24.89
C GLN A 744 25.71 -27.47 -24.07
N ALA A 745 24.63 -27.03 -24.72
CA ALA A 745 23.42 -26.55 -24.05
C ALA A 745 22.81 -27.66 -23.17
N PHE A 746 22.60 -28.85 -23.71
CA PHE A 746 22.03 -29.97 -22.96
C PHE A 746 22.96 -30.46 -21.84
N LEU A 747 24.26 -30.56 -22.09
CA LEU A 747 25.23 -30.92 -21.05
C LEU A 747 25.29 -29.88 -19.92
N SER A 748 25.16 -28.59 -20.23
CA SER A 748 25.13 -27.55 -19.19
C SER A 748 23.90 -27.68 -18.27
N ILE A 749 22.79 -28.21 -18.80
CA ILE A 749 21.58 -28.49 -18.02
C ILE A 749 21.81 -29.73 -17.17
N THR A 750 22.33 -30.83 -17.71
CA THR A 750 22.57 -32.05 -16.93
C THR A 750 23.70 -31.89 -15.91
N GLN A 751 24.61 -30.95 -16.09
CA GLN A 751 25.58 -30.57 -15.05
C GLN A 751 24.92 -29.84 -13.87
N ALA A 752 23.91 -29.00 -14.14
CA ALA A 752 23.17 -28.28 -13.10
C ALA A 752 22.10 -29.17 -12.44
N ILE A 753 21.41 -29.99 -13.23
CA ILE A 753 20.38 -30.94 -12.83
C ILE A 753 20.70 -32.30 -13.47
N PRO A 754 21.46 -33.17 -12.77
CA PRO A 754 21.84 -34.49 -13.28
C PRO A 754 20.68 -35.36 -13.74
N ASN A 755 19.49 -35.14 -13.17
CA ASN A 755 18.29 -35.93 -13.45
C ASN A 755 17.33 -35.30 -14.47
N HIS A 756 17.74 -34.27 -15.23
CA HIS A 756 16.85 -33.62 -16.19
C HIS A 756 16.55 -34.53 -17.41
N ALA A 757 15.40 -35.22 -17.39
CA ALA A 757 15.02 -36.25 -18.34
C ALA A 757 15.06 -35.77 -19.81
N ASN A 758 14.44 -34.62 -20.11
CA ASN A 758 14.37 -34.08 -21.46
C ASN A 758 15.75 -33.78 -22.07
N SER A 759 16.71 -33.33 -21.25
CA SER A 759 18.08 -33.08 -21.72
C SER A 759 18.86 -34.37 -21.96
N LEU A 760 18.69 -35.38 -21.10
CA LEU A 760 19.30 -36.70 -21.29
C LEU A 760 18.75 -37.41 -22.52
N TYR A 761 17.44 -37.32 -22.73
CA TYR A 761 16.78 -37.82 -23.94
C TYR A 761 17.31 -37.09 -25.18
N SER A 762 17.37 -35.76 -25.17
CA SER A 762 17.87 -34.96 -26.30
C SER A 762 19.35 -35.26 -26.61
N LEU A 763 20.18 -35.47 -25.59
CA LEU A 763 21.57 -35.94 -25.76
C LEU A 763 21.64 -37.34 -26.37
N ALA A 764 20.77 -38.26 -25.94
CA ALA A 764 20.71 -39.60 -26.51
C ALA A 764 20.34 -39.58 -28.00
N VAL A 765 19.33 -38.80 -28.39
CA VAL A 765 18.95 -38.59 -29.79
C VAL A 765 20.10 -37.97 -30.58
N LEU A 766 20.76 -36.95 -30.01
CA LEU A 766 21.91 -36.28 -30.64
C LEU A 766 23.06 -37.26 -30.91
N TYR A 767 23.46 -38.05 -29.92
CA TYR A 767 24.54 -39.03 -30.07
C TYR A 767 24.16 -40.18 -31.00
N GLN A 768 22.90 -40.60 -31.00
CA GLN A 768 22.39 -41.59 -31.96
C GLN A 768 22.55 -41.07 -33.40
N LYS A 769 22.17 -39.82 -33.68
CA LYS A 769 22.31 -39.20 -35.00
C LYS A 769 23.78 -39.01 -35.41
N LEU A 770 24.68 -38.69 -34.48
CA LEU A 770 26.12 -38.59 -34.74
C LEU A 770 26.84 -39.95 -34.85
N GLY A 771 26.19 -41.06 -34.50
CA GLY A 771 26.81 -42.39 -34.46
C GLY A 771 27.74 -42.61 -33.25
N GLU A 772 27.68 -41.75 -32.24
CA GLU A 772 28.52 -41.80 -31.03
C GLU A 772 27.97 -42.81 -30.00
N LYS A 773 28.09 -44.10 -30.32
CA LYS A 773 27.43 -45.19 -29.57
C LYS A 773 27.72 -45.24 -28.07
N ASP A 774 28.93 -44.91 -27.62
CA ASP A 774 29.31 -45.01 -26.19
C ASP A 774 28.70 -43.87 -25.35
N LYS A 775 28.70 -42.64 -25.89
CA LYS A 775 28.08 -41.49 -25.22
C LYS A 775 26.56 -41.60 -25.23
N MET A 776 26.02 -42.07 -26.35
CA MET A 776 24.63 -42.51 -26.44
C MET A 776 24.37 -43.50 -25.28
N LYS A 777 25.10 -44.63 -25.22
CA LYS A 777 25.03 -45.67 -24.18
C LYS A 777 24.95 -45.15 -22.74
N THR A 778 25.70 -44.11 -22.47
CA THR A 778 25.71 -43.44 -21.17
C THR A 778 24.42 -42.64 -20.94
N ALA A 779 24.00 -41.81 -21.90
CA ALA A 779 22.83 -40.93 -21.77
C ALA A 779 21.51 -41.67 -21.55
N VAL A 780 21.19 -42.76 -22.30
CA VAL A 780 19.94 -43.50 -22.04
C VAL A 780 20.04 -44.36 -20.79
N SER A 781 21.21 -44.86 -20.39
CA SER A 781 21.36 -45.54 -19.09
C SER A 781 21.00 -44.59 -17.94
N SER A 782 21.51 -43.36 -17.99
CA SER A 782 21.12 -42.31 -17.04
C SER A 782 19.63 -42.00 -17.10
N LEU A 783 19.06 -41.83 -18.31
CA LEU A 783 17.62 -41.56 -18.48
C LEU A 783 16.75 -42.68 -17.89
N LEU A 784 17.01 -43.96 -18.23
CA LEU A 784 16.25 -45.10 -17.75
C LEU A 784 16.30 -45.28 -16.23
N ASN A 785 17.36 -44.81 -15.58
CA ASN A 785 17.48 -44.83 -14.12
C ASN A 785 16.60 -43.77 -13.44
N ILE A 786 16.19 -42.73 -14.16
CA ILE A 786 15.38 -41.62 -13.64
C ILE A 786 13.90 -41.83 -13.94
N LEU A 787 13.58 -42.41 -15.10
CA LEU A 787 12.19 -42.68 -15.47
C LEU A 787 11.51 -43.62 -14.47
N THR A 788 10.31 -43.27 -14.06
CA THR A 788 9.50 -44.04 -13.11
C THR A 788 8.41 -44.84 -13.83
N ASP A 789 7.84 -44.30 -14.92
CA ASP A 789 6.86 -45.00 -15.76
C ASP A 789 7.51 -46.10 -16.62
N GLU A 790 6.92 -47.30 -16.57
CA GLU A 790 7.37 -48.45 -17.36
C GLU A 790 7.04 -48.31 -18.86
N ASN A 791 5.99 -47.57 -19.23
CA ASN A 791 5.66 -47.27 -20.61
C ASN A 791 6.73 -46.37 -21.24
N ASP A 792 7.15 -45.33 -20.54
CA ASP A 792 8.20 -44.42 -21.00
C ASP A 792 9.55 -45.15 -21.15
N LYS A 793 9.89 -46.01 -20.19
CA LYS A 793 11.07 -46.87 -20.30
C LYS A 793 10.98 -47.80 -21.51
N ALA A 794 9.81 -48.36 -21.80
CA ALA A 794 9.61 -49.24 -22.94
C ALA A 794 9.76 -48.46 -24.27
N THR A 795 9.19 -47.26 -24.35
CA THR A 795 9.33 -46.35 -25.50
C THR A 795 10.78 -45.99 -25.75
N VAL A 796 11.50 -45.56 -24.70
CA VAL A 796 12.93 -45.21 -24.78
C VAL A 796 13.77 -46.42 -25.23
N LYS A 797 13.54 -47.62 -24.67
CA LYS A 797 14.24 -48.85 -25.09
C LYS A 797 13.94 -49.23 -26.56
N SER A 798 12.70 -49.03 -27.00
CA SER A 798 12.31 -49.28 -28.40
C SER A 798 12.98 -48.32 -29.37
N GLN A 799 13.17 -47.06 -28.97
CA GLN A 799 13.72 -46.00 -29.82
C GLN A 799 15.24 -46.05 -29.96
N PHE A 800 15.94 -46.59 -28.96
CA PHE A 800 17.39 -46.76 -28.96
C PHE A 800 17.81 -48.23 -28.98
N PRO A 801 17.58 -48.96 -30.09
CA PRO A 801 17.92 -50.38 -30.18
C PRO A 801 19.44 -50.59 -30.13
N GLY A 802 19.88 -51.48 -29.24
CA GLY A 802 21.31 -51.80 -29.08
C GLY A 802 22.06 -50.94 -28.06
N PHE A 803 21.32 -50.20 -27.22
CA PHE A 803 21.73 -50.03 -25.82
C PHE A 803 21.79 -51.38 -25.13
#